data_AF-Q67LA6-F1
#
_entry.id   AF-Q67LA6-F1
#
_cell.length_a   1.000
_cell.length_b   1.000
_cell.length_c   1.000
_cell.angle_alpha   90.00
_cell.angle_beta   90.00
_cell.angle_gamma   90.00
#
_symmetry.space_group_name_H-M   'P 1'
#
loop_
_entity.id
_entity.type
_entity.pdbx_description
1 polymer ?
#
loop_
_entity_poly.entity_id
_entity_poly.type
_entity_poly.pdbx_seq_one_letter_code
_entity_poly.pdbx_strand_id
1 'polypeptide(L)'
;MEMPAEQILLVTLASVLWGWLWWRSRPAGLLSAAGLALGALIAARKMPAVGRWAIRAAQEGIFLVRELAEGNLGASFGPAVGVVLMVLAGVGAGLVVTGEALQRGRAFWAIALGFLLFGTQWAWYFDPALNYFHAYVVLALLLWVLAQAALRDARWRAEARHLVRRSSLAAPMAGVLSVAMLAAVLPGDFKPLSLGTLGQQLQSAIPSLEQFRGGGVASGGDFTLAVTGFSPEIGRLGGAVTLDDRVALRIAVSGPLSQALYVRGAVFLTYTGATWEPGDSPAVAPQDGLLPSQMGEETLRRAFVAEITPVFGFGRTIFHVLEPARVDGLARYTADAEGNLRSAAPILPGVTYAVTARLPLYSAAQIRETPRFDPRGPDTPEMARYLQLPELPERVHRLAREIAAGQEHAYDQAVAIESYLRRMRYTLTPPATPQGRDFVDYFLFDLQEGYCTYYASAMVVMLRSLGIPARFVEGYAIPASAPFTVDDRGWRTYEARNSQAHAWVEAYFPGYGWVTFDPTPRADLPVISRNASLGSPGLDDPGLTDEFEPGNDTLPQAPRAEQEVPEAPDFSGMTPGDARRPRTWWALAAIAAAGLALLAARVLGLQERFRYADARSVVQEAWEKTAWLLGRFGLGRQPYQTPLEYAEQVAAALPSLGQEARQAAADYTAARYGPPDDPVPAEHAQRARAFWQRAKEALAEEYGWRVYLRRRLVGRRGGRP
;
A
#
# COMPACT_ATOMS: atom_id res chain seq x y z
N MET A 1 -23.75 -33.28 -17.42
CA MET A 1 -24.24 -32.99 -16.06
C MET A 1 -25.36 -32.00 -16.21
N GLU A 2 -26.61 -32.45 -16.09
CA GLU A 2 -27.79 -31.61 -16.36
C GLU A 2 -27.98 -30.64 -15.19
N MET A 3 -28.07 -29.34 -15.50
CA MET A 3 -28.28 -28.30 -14.49
C MET A 3 -29.69 -28.40 -13.89
N PRO A 4 -29.86 -28.26 -12.57
CA PRO A 4 -31.17 -28.25 -11.93
C PRO A 4 -32.02 -27.04 -12.39
N ALA A 5 -33.33 -27.26 -12.54
CA ALA A 5 -34.28 -26.32 -13.14
C ALA A 5 -34.32 -24.94 -12.45
N GLU A 6 -33.94 -24.86 -11.17
CA GLU A 6 -33.84 -23.62 -10.39
C GLU A 6 -32.72 -22.70 -10.88
N GLN A 7 -31.61 -23.26 -11.39
CA GLN A 7 -30.49 -22.50 -11.96
C GLN A 7 -30.81 -21.99 -13.37
N ILE A 8 -31.56 -22.77 -14.16
CA ILE A 8 -32.07 -22.32 -15.45
C ILE A 8 -33.03 -21.14 -15.24
N LEU A 9 -33.88 -21.18 -14.21
CA LEU A 9 -34.79 -20.09 -13.87
C LEU A 9 -34.03 -18.81 -13.45
N LEU A 10 -32.96 -18.94 -12.66
CA LEU A 10 -32.11 -17.82 -12.24
C LEU A 10 -31.31 -17.19 -13.39
N VAL A 11 -30.74 -18.01 -14.28
CA VAL A 11 -30.04 -17.53 -15.49
C VAL A 11 -31.03 -16.91 -16.46
N THR A 12 -32.24 -17.46 -16.58
CA THR A 12 -33.30 -16.87 -17.42
C THR A 12 -33.80 -15.57 -16.82
N LEU A 13 -33.98 -15.47 -15.50
CA LEU A 13 -34.33 -14.23 -14.79
C LEU A 13 -33.24 -13.17 -14.90
N ALA A 14 -31.96 -13.54 -14.77
CA ALA A 14 -30.82 -12.65 -14.95
C ALA A 14 -30.68 -12.19 -16.41
N SER A 15 -30.93 -13.08 -17.37
CA SER A 15 -30.93 -12.77 -18.81
C SER A 15 -32.12 -11.91 -19.23
N VAL A 16 -33.27 -12.08 -18.59
CA VAL A 16 -34.48 -11.24 -18.77
C VAL A 16 -34.27 -9.88 -18.10
N LEU A 17 -33.65 -9.79 -16.91
CA LEU A 17 -33.29 -8.52 -16.26
C LEU A 17 -32.26 -7.75 -17.09
N TRP A 18 -31.25 -8.45 -17.62
CA TRP A 18 -30.21 -7.90 -18.48
C TRP A 18 -30.78 -7.50 -19.85
N GLY A 19 -31.66 -8.32 -20.43
CA GLY A 19 -32.41 -8.02 -21.64
C GLY A 19 -33.38 -6.84 -21.48
N TRP A 20 -33.96 -6.66 -20.30
CA TRP A 20 -34.83 -5.53 -19.94
C TRP A 20 -34.03 -4.23 -19.74
N LEU A 21 -32.84 -4.30 -19.13
CA LEU A 21 -31.86 -3.20 -19.06
C LEU A 21 -31.33 -2.81 -20.46
N TRP A 22 -31.11 -3.80 -21.33
CA TRP A 22 -30.65 -3.65 -22.72
C TRP A 22 -31.73 -3.10 -23.68
N TRP A 23 -33.00 -3.42 -23.45
CA TRP A 23 -34.12 -3.00 -24.31
C TRP A 23 -34.38 -1.48 -24.27
N ARG A 24 -33.90 -0.76 -23.24
CA ARG A 24 -34.22 0.66 -23.03
C ARG A 24 -33.29 1.68 -23.73
N SER A 25 -32.15 1.28 -24.33
CA SER A 25 -31.22 2.23 -24.98
C SER A 25 -30.39 1.64 -26.14
N ARG A 26 -31.06 1.22 -27.21
CA ARG A 26 -30.45 0.52 -28.36
C ARG A 26 -29.31 1.20 -29.16
N PRO A 27 -29.13 2.53 -29.27
CA PRO A 27 -28.00 3.09 -30.02
C PRO A 27 -26.69 3.16 -29.20
N ALA A 28 -26.76 3.20 -27.86
CA ALA A 28 -25.60 3.37 -27.01
C ALA A 28 -24.77 2.09 -26.85
N GLY A 29 -25.42 0.92 -26.81
CA GLY A 29 -24.73 -0.38 -26.68
C GLY A 29 -23.85 -0.72 -27.88
N LEU A 30 -24.33 -0.45 -29.10
CA LEU A 30 -23.58 -0.68 -30.34
C LEU A 30 -22.41 0.30 -30.51
N LEU A 31 -22.60 1.58 -30.17
CA LEU A 31 -21.54 2.59 -30.19
C LEU A 31 -20.47 2.33 -29.12
N SER A 32 -20.86 1.77 -27.96
CA SER A 32 -19.93 1.42 -26.89
C SER A 32 -19.11 0.18 -27.24
N ALA A 33 -19.72 -0.85 -27.82
CA ALA A 33 -19.02 -2.03 -28.30
C ALA A 33 -18.09 -1.71 -29.49
N ALA A 34 -18.54 -0.87 -30.43
CA ALA A 34 -17.72 -0.40 -31.54
C ALA A 34 -16.58 0.53 -31.07
N GLY A 35 -16.82 1.38 -30.08
CA GLY A 35 -15.80 2.24 -29.46
C GLY A 35 -14.75 1.45 -28.67
N LEU A 36 -15.16 0.42 -27.93
CA LEU A 36 -14.27 -0.51 -27.23
C LEU A 36 -13.41 -1.31 -28.21
N ALA A 37 -14.02 -1.85 -29.27
CA ALA A 37 -13.31 -2.58 -30.31
C ALA A 37 -12.31 -1.67 -31.06
N LEU A 38 -12.72 -0.45 -31.43
CA LEU A 38 -11.87 0.51 -32.13
C LEU A 38 -10.73 1.03 -31.24
N GLY A 39 -10.99 1.29 -29.96
CA GLY A 39 -9.98 1.69 -28.98
C GLY A 39 -8.94 0.61 -28.73
N ALA A 40 -9.37 -0.64 -28.57
CA ALA A 40 -8.48 -1.80 -28.44
C ALA A 40 -7.63 -2.01 -29.70
N LEU A 41 -8.22 -1.84 -30.88
CA LEU A 41 -7.53 -2.03 -32.17
C LEU A 41 -6.52 -0.92 -32.47
N ILE A 42 -6.79 0.33 -32.06
CA ILE A 42 -5.85 1.46 -32.16
C ILE A 42 -4.70 1.32 -31.16
N ALA A 43 -4.98 0.90 -29.93
CA ALA A 43 -3.97 0.67 -28.89
C ALA A 43 -3.02 -0.48 -29.26
N ALA A 44 -3.56 -1.57 -29.82
CA ALA A 44 -2.78 -2.72 -30.29
C ALA A 44 -1.85 -2.38 -31.47
N ARG A 45 -2.24 -1.43 -32.34
CA ARG A 45 -1.47 -1.05 -33.54
C ARG A 45 -0.35 -0.03 -33.29
N LYS A 46 -0.45 0.82 -32.25
CA LYS A 46 0.45 1.97 -32.06
C LYS A 46 1.51 1.80 -30.96
N MET A 47 1.39 0.82 -30.07
CA MET A 47 2.35 0.64 -28.96
C MET A 47 2.69 -0.85 -28.76
N PRO A 48 3.86 -1.33 -29.21
CA PRO A 48 4.28 -2.73 -29.07
C PRO A 48 4.33 -3.20 -27.61
N ALA A 49 4.51 -2.28 -26.66
CA ALA A 49 4.50 -2.55 -25.22
C ALA A 49 3.08 -2.81 -24.66
N VAL A 50 2.05 -2.15 -25.20
CA VAL A 50 0.64 -2.32 -24.77
C VAL A 50 0.08 -3.65 -25.27
N GLY A 51 0.50 -4.11 -26.45
CA GLY A 51 0.12 -5.43 -26.98
C GLY A 51 0.56 -6.60 -26.07
N ARG A 52 1.79 -6.56 -25.55
CA ARG A 52 2.30 -7.60 -24.63
C ARG A 52 1.58 -7.61 -23.29
N TRP A 53 1.22 -6.43 -22.78
CA TRP A 53 0.46 -6.28 -21.53
C TRP A 53 -0.99 -6.75 -21.68
N ALA A 54 -1.66 -6.39 -22.78
CA ALA A 54 -3.02 -6.84 -23.08
C ALA A 54 -3.09 -8.36 -23.30
N ILE A 55 -2.09 -8.96 -23.94
CA ILE A 55 -1.98 -10.41 -24.12
C ILE A 55 -1.79 -11.12 -22.77
N ARG A 56 -0.93 -10.59 -21.87
CA ARG A 56 -0.77 -11.14 -20.50
C ARG A 56 -2.05 -11.06 -19.69
N ALA A 57 -2.73 -9.90 -19.69
CA ALA A 57 -4.01 -9.75 -18.99
C ALA A 57 -5.11 -10.66 -19.56
N ALA A 58 -5.12 -10.89 -20.88
CA ALA A 58 -6.03 -11.85 -21.51
C ALA A 58 -5.71 -13.30 -21.11
N GLN A 59 -4.44 -13.68 -21.03
CA GLN A 59 -4.00 -15.02 -20.60
C GLN A 59 -4.36 -15.28 -19.12
N GLU A 60 -4.07 -14.33 -18.23
CA GLU A 60 -4.43 -14.41 -16.81
C GLU A 60 -5.96 -14.37 -16.60
N GLY A 61 -6.70 -13.62 -17.42
CA GLY A 61 -8.16 -13.59 -17.39
C GLY A 61 -8.80 -14.91 -17.84
N ILE A 62 -8.25 -15.56 -18.87
CA ILE A 62 -8.69 -16.90 -19.31
C ILE A 62 -8.41 -17.94 -18.21
N PHE A 63 -7.26 -17.85 -17.54
CA PHE A 63 -6.92 -18.70 -16.40
C PHE A 63 -7.92 -18.53 -15.24
N LEU A 64 -8.23 -17.28 -14.86
CA LEU A 64 -9.19 -16.98 -13.79
C LEU A 64 -10.61 -17.49 -14.09
N VAL A 65 -11.08 -17.30 -15.34
CA VAL A 65 -12.41 -17.79 -15.76
C VAL A 65 -12.47 -19.32 -15.70
N ARG A 66 -11.37 -19.99 -16.06
CA ARG A 66 -11.27 -21.45 -15.99
C ARG A 66 -11.29 -21.96 -14.54
N GLU A 67 -10.48 -21.38 -13.67
CA GLU A 67 -10.43 -21.72 -12.23
C GLU A 67 -11.80 -21.50 -11.54
N LEU A 68 -12.47 -20.38 -11.84
CA LEU A 68 -13.81 -20.10 -11.32
C LEU A 68 -14.88 -21.05 -11.87
N ALA A 69 -14.76 -21.46 -13.14
CA ALA A 69 -15.65 -22.45 -13.74
C ALA A 69 -15.44 -23.87 -13.18
N GLU A 70 -14.23 -24.16 -12.68
CA GLU A 70 -13.88 -25.40 -11.99
C GLU A 70 -14.22 -25.35 -10.47
N GLY A 71 -14.80 -24.23 -9.99
CA GLY A 71 -15.28 -24.07 -8.62
C GLY A 71 -14.24 -23.56 -7.62
N ASN A 72 -13.06 -23.15 -8.09
CA ASN A 72 -11.99 -22.63 -7.24
C ASN A 72 -12.20 -21.14 -6.93
N LEU A 73 -12.93 -20.87 -5.84
CA LEU A 73 -13.22 -19.51 -5.36
C LEU A 73 -12.00 -18.80 -4.72
N GLY A 74 -10.86 -19.49 -4.57
CA GLY A 74 -9.61 -18.96 -4.00
C GLY A 74 -8.56 -18.51 -5.01
N ALA A 75 -8.88 -18.50 -6.31
CA ALA A 75 -7.94 -18.14 -7.37
C ALA A 75 -7.49 -16.68 -7.28
N SER A 76 -6.17 -16.45 -7.18
CA SER A 76 -5.56 -15.12 -7.23
C SER A 76 -5.22 -14.74 -8.68
N PHE A 77 -5.22 -13.45 -8.99
CA PHE A 77 -4.85 -12.94 -10.32
C PHE A 77 -3.73 -11.92 -10.21
N GLY A 78 -2.89 -11.87 -11.25
CA GLY A 78 -1.74 -10.98 -11.30
C GLY A 78 -2.14 -9.50 -11.33
N PRO A 79 -1.19 -8.59 -11.02
CA PRO A 79 -1.45 -7.15 -11.03
C PRO A 79 -2.01 -6.63 -12.36
N ALA A 80 -1.71 -7.31 -13.48
CA ALA A 80 -2.15 -6.92 -14.81
C ALA A 80 -3.68 -7.04 -15.00
N VAL A 81 -4.29 -8.15 -14.55
CA VAL A 81 -5.76 -8.33 -14.58
C VAL A 81 -6.46 -7.36 -13.63
N GLY A 82 -5.89 -7.11 -12.45
CA GLY A 82 -6.42 -6.12 -11.50
C GLY A 82 -6.52 -4.72 -12.11
N VAL A 83 -5.50 -4.30 -12.85
CA VAL A 83 -5.51 -3.01 -13.56
C VAL A 83 -6.57 -2.97 -14.66
N VAL A 84 -6.76 -4.05 -15.43
CA VAL A 84 -7.81 -4.11 -16.46
C VAL A 84 -9.21 -4.02 -15.84
N LEU A 85 -9.46 -4.76 -14.75
CA LEU A 85 -10.73 -4.72 -14.04
C LEU A 85 -11.00 -3.32 -13.44
N MET A 86 -9.97 -2.64 -12.93
CA MET A 86 -10.08 -1.24 -12.47
C MET A 86 -10.45 -0.29 -13.61
N VAL A 87 -9.82 -0.43 -14.78
CA VAL A 87 -10.14 0.41 -15.95
C VAL A 87 -11.58 0.16 -16.40
N LEU A 88 -12.02 -1.10 -16.46
CA LEU A 88 -13.39 -1.46 -16.82
C LEU A 88 -14.43 -0.96 -15.80
N ALA A 89 -14.13 -1.08 -14.50
CA ALA A 89 -14.98 -0.56 -13.43
C ALA A 89 -15.05 0.98 -13.47
N GLY A 90 -13.93 1.65 -13.72
CA GLY A 90 -13.88 3.11 -13.86
C GLY A 90 -14.66 3.62 -15.08
N VAL A 91 -14.58 2.92 -16.22
CA VAL A 91 -15.35 3.23 -17.43
C VAL A 91 -16.84 2.94 -17.22
N GLY A 92 -17.18 1.79 -16.62
CA GLY A 92 -18.56 1.42 -16.29
C GLY A 92 -19.23 2.41 -15.33
N ALA A 93 -18.52 2.79 -14.27
CA ALA A 93 -18.96 3.86 -13.37
C ALA A 93 -19.13 5.17 -14.14
N GLY A 94 -18.15 5.60 -14.94
CA GLY A 94 -18.24 6.80 -15.77
C GLY A 94 -19.47 6.83 -16.69
N LEU A 95 -19.84 5.70 -17.28
CA LEU A 95 -21.04 5.58 -18.13
C LEU A 95 -22.34 5.68 -17.33
N VAL A 96 -22.41 5.03 -16.16
CA VAL A 96 -23.57 5.12 -15.24
C VAL A 96 -23.72 6.56 -14.72
N VAL A 97 -22.62 7.21 -14.37
CA VAL A 97 -22.57 8.61 -13.92
C VAL A 97 -23.06 9.55 -15.02
N THR A 98 -22.62 9.34 -16.26
CA THR A 98 -23.05 10.16 -17.40
C THR A 98 -24.54 9.95 -17.68
N GLY A 99 -25.02 8.71 -17.57
CA GLY A 99 -26.43 8.35 -17.73
C GLY A 99 -27.36 8.97 -16.66
N GLU A 100 -27.00 8.88 -15.38
CA GLU A 100 -27.78 9.49 -14.28
C GLU A 100 -27.69 11.01 -14.26
N ALA A 101 -26.51 11.58 -14.54
CA ALA A 101 -26.32 13.02 -14.58
C ALA A 101 -27.15 13.68 -15.69
N LEU A 102 -27.28 13.03 -16.85
CA LEU A 102 -28.15 13.47 -17.94
C LEU A 102 -29.64 13.38 -17.60
N GLN A 103 -30.06 12.46 -16.72
CA GLN A 103 -31.48 12.26 -16.42
C GLN A 103 -31.99 13.00 -15.19
N ARG A 104 -31.19 13.17 -14.13
CA ARG A 104 -31.69 13.64 -12.81
C ARG A 104 -30.85 14.71 -12.11
N GLY A 105 -29.70 15.10 -12.65
CA GLY A 105 -28.93 16.26 -12.17
C GLY A 105 -28.30 16.14 -10.77
N ARG A 106 -28.21 14.94 -10.18
CA ARG A 106 -27.65 14.71 -8.83
C ARG A 106 -26.36 13.88 -8.91
N ALA A 107 -25.22 14.54 -9.12
CA ALA A 107 -23.89 13.89 -9.14
C ALA A 107 -23.37 13.43 -7.76
N PHE A 108 -24.15 13.61 -6.71
CA PHE A 108 -23.79 13.20 -5.36
C PHE A 108 -23.61 11.68 -5.25
N TRP A 109 -24.54 10.90 -5.80
CA TRP A 109 -24.49 9.43 -5.72
C TRP A 109 -23.37 8.82 -6.55
N ALA A 110 -23.00 9.47 -7.65
CA ALA A 110 -21.85 9.13 -8.48
C ALA A 110 -20.51 9.29 -7.73
N ILE A 111 -20.34 10.42 -7.05
CA ILE A 111 -19.16 10.71 -6.24
C ILE A 111 -19.12 9.78 -5.02
N ALA A 112 -20.27 9.55 -4.37
CA ALA A 112 -20.39 8.64 -3.23
C ALA A 112 -20.06 7.19 -3.62
N LEU A 113 -20.52 6.71 -4.77
CA LEU A 113 -20.22 5.36 -5.27
C LEU A 113 -18.74 5.21 -5.65
N GLY A 114 -18.15 6.23 -6.28
CA GLY A 114 -16.71 6.26 -6.55
C GLY A 114 -15.89 6.27 -5.26
N PHE A 115 -16.29 7.07 -4.27
CA PHE A 115 -15.64 7.08 -2.96
C PHE A 115 -15.77 5.74 -2.24
N LEU A 116 -16.90 5.05 -2.39
CA LEU A 116 -17.13 3.73 -1.80
C LEU A 116 -16.33 2.63 -2.50
N LEU A 117 -16.25 2.62 -3.83
CA LEU A 117 -15.45 1.67 -4.61
C LEU A 117 -13.93 1.89 -4.44
N PHE A 118 -13.46 3.12 -4.52
CA PHE A 118 -12.04 3.43 -4.37
C PHE A 118 -11.60 3.48 -2.90
N GLY A 119 -12.49 3.88 -1.98
CA GLY A 119 -12.23 3.83 -0.54
C GLY A 119 -12.19 2.40 0.02
N THR A 120 -12.97 1.47 -0.54
CA THR A 120 -12.85 0.04 -0.23
C THR A 120 -11.57 -0.56 -0.84
N GLN A 121 -11.19 -0.16 -2.06
CA GLN A 121 -9.89 -0.52 -2.65
C GLN A 121 -8.68 0.08 -1.92
N TRP A 122 -8.80 1.28 -1.33
CA TRP A 122 -7.78 1.90 -0.49
C TRP A 122 -7.48 1.08 0.79
N ALA A 123 -8.47 0.34 1.28
CA ALA A 123 -8.27 -0.63 2.36
C ALA A 123 -7.57 -1.93 1.90
N TRP A 124 -7.41 -2.12 0.58
CA TRP A 124 -6.91 -3.35 -0.07
C TRP A 124 -5.54 -3.21 -0.77
N TYR A 125 -5.12 -2.07 -1.35
CA TYR A 125 -3.84 -1.98 -2.10
C TYR A 125 -3.08 -0.63 -1.97
N PHE A 126 -1.74 -0.75 -1.99
CA PHE A 126 -0.62 0.22 -1.77
C PHE A 126 -0.69 1.64 -2.40
N ASP A 127 0.26 2.48 -1.93
CA ASP A 127 0.56 3.91 -2.21
C ASP A 127 0.34 4.48 -3.63
N PRO A 128 0.49 3.74 -4.76
CA PRO A 128 0.20 4.29 -6.10
C PRO A 128 -1.29 4.59 -6.37
N ALA A 129 -2.21 3.97 -5.63
CA ALA A 129 -3.66 4.10 -5.83
C ALA A 129 -4.18 5.54 -5.66
N LEU A 130 -3.51 6.34 -4.83
CA LEU A 130 -3.86 7.73 -4.57
C LEU A 130 -3.80 8.59 -5.85
N ASN A 131 -2.81 8.36 -6.70
CA ASN A 131 -2.64 9.09 -7.96
C ASN A 131 -3.78 8.80 -8.95
N TYR A 132 -4.24 7.55 -9.01
CA TYR A 132 -5.36 7.14 -9.86
C TYR A 132 -6.71 7.65 -9.32
N PHE A 133 -6.88 7.68 -7.99
CA PHE A 133 -8.04 8.28 -7.34
C PHE A 133 -8.15 9.77 -7.64
N HIS A 134 -7.03 10.51 -7.56
CA HIS A 134 -7.00 11.93 -7.94
C HIS A 134 -7.41 12.14 -9.40
N ALA A 135 -6.86 11.35 -10.33
CA ALA A 135 -7.23 11.43 -11.74
C ALA A 135 -8.72 11.14 -11.97
N TYR A 136 -9.28 10.14 -11.28
CA TYR A 136 -10.70 9.79 -11.35
C TYR A 136 -11.61 10.94 -10.85
N VAL A 137 -11.31 11.51 -9.67
CA VAL A 137 -12.09 12.62 -9.10
C VAL A 137 -12.09 13.84 -10.02
N VAL A 138 -10.91 14.20 -10.56
CA VAL A 138 -10.76 15.32 -11.50
C VAL A 138 -11.57 15.08 -12.78
N LEU A 139 -11.50 13.88 -13.35
CA LEU A 139 -12.24 13.53 -14.57
C LEU A 139 -13.76 13.52 -14.34
N ALA A 140 -14.21 12.96 -13.20
CA ALA A 140 -15.63 12.91 -12.83
C ALA A 140 -16.22 14.32 -12.65
N LEU A 141 -15.49 15.22 -12.00
CA LEU A 141 -15.89 16.62 -11.86
C LEU A 141 -15.95 17.33 -13.21
N LEU A 142 -14.97 17.11 -14.10
CA LEU A 142 -14.97 17.70 -15.43
C LEU A 142 -16.19 17.26 -16.25
N LEU A 143 -16.49 15.96 -16.27
CA LEU A 143 -17.65 15.40 -16.95
C LEU A 143 -18.97 15.96 -16.40
N TRP A 144 -19.09 16.09 -15.08
CA TRP A 144 -20.29 16.67 -14.46
C TRP A 144 -20.54 18.11 -14.90
N VAL A 145 -19.49 18.94 -14.93
CA VAL A 145 -19.63 20.34 -15.34
C VAL A 145 -19.99 20.45 -16.82
N LEU A 146 -19.41 19.61 -17.69
CA LEU A 146 -19.75 19.56 -19.11
C LEU A 146 -21.23 19.15 -19.33
N ALA A 147 -21.71 18.16 -18.59
CA ALA A 147 -23.10 17.70 -18.66
C ALA A 147 -24.09 18.80 -18.21
N GLN A 148 -23.79 19.53 -17.14
CA GLN A 148 -24.61 20.64 -16.67
C GLN A 148 -24.68 21.79 -17.69
N ALA A 149 -23.57 22.08 -18.36
CA ALA A 149 -23.54 23.07 -19.43
C ALA A 149 -24.46 22.66 -20.60
N ALA A 150 -24.39 21.39 -21.02
CA ALA A 150 -25.22 20.85 -22.08
C ALA A 150 -26.73 20.86 -21.74
N LEU A 151 -27.09 20.45 -20.51
CA LEU A 151 -28.48 20.48 -20.04
C LEU A 151 -29.05 21.90 -19.98
N ARG A 152 -28.23 22.87 -19.55
CA ARG A 152 -28.63 24.28 -19.52
C ARG A 152 -28.87 24.83 -20.91
N ASP A 153 -27.98 24.53 -21.87
CA ASP A 153 -28.14 24.92 -23.26
C ASP A 153 -29.40 24.27 -23.88
N ALA A 154 -29.70 23.00 -23.55
CA ALA A 154 -30.91 22.32 -24.00
C ALA A 154 -32.20 22.96 -23.47
N ARG A 155 -32.25 23.31 -22.17
CA ARG A 155 -33.40 24.00 -21.56
C ARG A 155 -33.63 25.38 -22.19
N TRP A 156 -32.56 26.13 -22.43
CA TRP A 156 -32.66 27.46 -23.04
C TRP A 156 -33.12 27.42 -24.51
N ARG A 157 -32.75 26.37 -25.27
CA ARG A 157 -33.30 26.12 -26.61
C ARG A 157 -34.79 25.78 -26.58
N ALA A 158 -35.22 24.97 -25.61
CA ALA A 158 -36.63 24.61 -25.45
C ALA A 158 -37.52 25.83 -25.08
N GLU A 159 -36.96 26.84 -24.41
CA GLU A 159 -37.65 28.09 -24.06
C GLU A 159 -37.61 29.17 -25.16
N ALA A 160 -37.18 28.84 -26.39
CA ALA A 160 -37.11 29.73 -27.56
C ALA A 160 -36.33 31.06 -27.32
N ARG A 161 -35.42 31.10 -26.34
CA ARG A 161 -34.55 32.26 -26.13
C ARG A 161 -33.39 32.20 -27.13
N HIS A 162 -33.47 32.96 -28.21
CA HIS A 162 -32.37 33.09 -29.16
C HIS A 162 -31.13 33.70 -28.48
N LEU A 163 -30.06 32.92 -28.31
CA LEU A 163 -28.76 33.42 -27.88
C LEU A 163 -27.61 32.80 -28.69
N VAL A 164 -26.92 33.66 -29.43
CA VAL A 164 -25.79 33.40 -30.35
C VAL A 164 -24.46 33.12 -29.63
N ARG A 165 -24.42 32.85 -28.32
CA ARG A 165 -23.15 32.67 -27.60
C ARG A 165 -23.00 31.29 -26.97
N ARG A 166 -22.16 30.44 -27.59
CA ARG A 166 -21.60 29.22 -26.98
C ARG A 166 -21.07 29.55 -25.58
N SER A 167 -21.53 28.83 -24.57
CA SER A 167 -20.97 28.89 -23.23
C SER A 167 -19.47 28.51 -23.30
N SER A 168 -18.57 29.38 -22.83
CA SER A 168 -17.13 29.08 -22.91
C SER A 168 -16.74 28.04 -21.87
N LEU A 169 -16.19 26.90 -22.32
CA LEU A 169 -15.66 25.80 -21.50
C LEU A 169 -14.53 26.21 -20.53
N ALA A 170 -14.04 27.45 -20.63
CA ALA A 170 -12.93 27.99 -19.85
C ALA A 170 -13.17 28.01 -18.32
N ALA A 171 -14.37 28.35 -17.85
CA ALA A 171 -14.66 28.38 -16.41
C ALA A 171 -14.75 26.96 -15.78
N PRO A 172 -15.40 25.97 -16.42
CA PRO A 172 -15.30 24.55 -16.06
C PRO A 172 -13.85 24.05 -16.00
N MET A 173 -13.08 24.27 -17.07
CA MET A 173 -11.68 23.83 -17.16
C MET A 173 -10.80 24.46 -16.08
N ALA A 174 -11.00 25.75 -15.79
CA ALA A 174 -10.27 26.43 -14.73
C ALA A 174 -10.56 25.81 -13.35
N GLY A 175 -11.81 25.48 -13.05
CA GLY A 175 -12.18 24.80 -11.80
C GLY A 175 -11.56 23.41 -11.67
N VAL A 176 -11.56 22.63 -12.74
CA VAL A 176 -10.94 21.29 -12.77
C VAL A 176 -9.42 21.38 -12.63
N LEU A 177 -8.77 22.32 -13.33
CA LEU A 177 -7.33 22.57 -13.21
C LEU A 177 -6.94 23.05 -11.81
N SER A 178 -7.78 23.86 -11.16
CA SER A 178 -7.56 24.28 -9.76
C SER A 178 -7.66 23.11 -8.79
N VAL A 179 -8.61 22.19 -8.97
CA VAL A 179 -8.73 20.98 -8.15
C VAL A 179 -7.56 20.02 -8.39
N ALA A 180 -7.13 19.85 -9.64
CA ALA A 180 -5.95 19.05 -9.98
C ALA A 180 -4.67 19.64 -9.39
N MET A 181 -4.50 20.96 -9.43
CA MET A 181 -3.40 21.67 -8.75
C MET A 181 -3.46 21.52 -7.23
N LEU A 182 -4.65 21.58 -6.62
CA LEU A 182 -4.80 21.36 -5.17
C LEU A 182 -4.49 19.91 -4.77
N ALA A 183 -4.87 18.94 -5.60
CA ALA A 183 -4.56 17.53 -5.38
C ALA A 183 -3.06 17.24 -5.50
N ALA A 184 -2.36 17.91 -6.43
CA ALA A 184 -0.90 17.82 -6.57
C ALA A 184 -0.11 18.48 -5.43
N VAL A 185 -0.80 19.21 -4.55
CA VAL A 185 -0.25 19.97 -3.42
C VAL A 185 -0.48 19.27 -2.08
N LEU A 186 -1.33 18.24 -2.04
CA LEU A 186 -1.49 17.38 -0.87
C LEU A 186 -0.20 16.57 -0.65
N PRO A 187 0.30 16.43 0.59
CA PRO A 187 1.52 15.66 0.86
C PRO A 187 1.37 14.21 0.39
N GLY A 188 2.34 13.71 -0.38
CA GLY A 188 2.36 12.32 -0.85
C GLY A 188 2.61 11.28 0.25
N ASP A 189 3.08 11.72 1.41
CA ASP A 189 3.44 10.86 2.54
C ASP A 189 2.34 10.90 3.63
N PHE A 190 1.17 10.33 3.33
CA PHE A 190 0.24 9.98 4.40
C PHE A 190 0.68 8.66 5.01
N LYS A 191 1.15 8.67 6.26
CA LYS A 191 1.26 7.44 7.05
C LYS A 191 -0.14 6.84 7.20
N PRO A 192 -0.33 5.51 7.05
CA PRO A 192 -1.65 4.89 7.10
C PRO A 192 -2.34 5.17 8.44
N LEU A 193 -3.62 5.54 8.38
CA LEU A 193 -4.49 5.67 9.55
C LEU A 193 -4.68 4.30 10.19
N SER A 194 -4.11 4.10 11.38
CA SER A 194 -4.37 2.91 12.19
C SER A 194 -5.80 2.97 12.72
N LEU A 195 -6.65 2.04 12.27
CA LEU A 195 -8.05 1.90 12.73
C LEU A 195 -8.17 1.32 14.14
N GLY A 196 -7.03 1.04 14.81
CA GLY A 196 -7.00 0.52 16.18
C GLY A 196 -7.84 -0.75 16.37
N THR A 197 -8.68 -0.75 17.39
CA THR A 197 -9.56 -1.86 17.77
C THR A 197 -10.61 -2.21 16.72
N LEU A 198 -11.10 -1.22 15.95
CA LEU A 198 -12.07 -1.46 14.88
C LEU A 198 -11.45 -2.27 13.73
N GLY A 199 -10.16 -2.01 13.43
CA GLY A 199 -9.40 -2.79 12.46
C GLY A 199 -9.20 -4.24 12.90
N GLN A 200 -8.87 -4.45 14.18
CA GLN A 200 -8.71 -5.79 14.75
C GLN A 200 -10.02 -6.60 14.80
N GLN A 201 -11.14 -5.95 15.13
CA GLN A 201 -12.47 -6.58 15.13
C GLN A 201 -12.96 -6.94 13.71
N LEU A 202 -12.61 -6.14 12.69
CA LEU A 202 -12.90 -6.48 11.30
C LEU A 202 -12.03 -7.64 10.81
N GLN A 203 -10.76 -7.69 11.23
CA GLN A 203 -9.82 -8.74 10.86
C GLN A 203 -10.20 -10.11 11.47
N SER A 204 -10.67 -10.13 12.72
CA SER A 204 -11.14 -11.36 13.34
C SER A 204 -12.47 -11.88 12.77
N ALA A 205 -13.32 -10.99 12.26
CA ALA A 205 -14.60 -11.35 11.68
C ALA A 205 -14.50 -11.89 10.24
N ILE A 206 -13.48 -11.48 9.46
CA ILE A 206 -13.29 -11.87 8.06
C ILE A 206 -11.79 -12.11 7.78
N PRO A 207 -11.26 -13.32 8.10
CA PRO A 207 -9.83 -13.65 7.98
C PRO A 207 -9.27 -13.53 6.55
N SER A 208 -10.10 -13.71 5.53
CA SER A 208 -9.70 -13.59 4.12
C SER A 208 -9.25 -12.18 3.72
N LEU A 209 -9.55 -11.15 4.51
CA LEU A 209 -9.09 -9.76 4.27
C LEU A 209 -7.55 -9.62 4.31
N GLU A 210 -6.84 -10.52 5.01
CA GLU A 210 -5.37 -10.50 5.10
C GLU A 210 -4.71 -10.97 3.80
N GLN A 211 -5.29 -11.95 3.11
CA GLN A 211 -4.82 -12.47 1.81
C GLN A 211 -4.91 -11.45 0.67
N PHE A 212 -5.88 -10.54 0.71
CA PHE A 212 -6.10 -9.54 -0.35
C PHE A 212 -5.19 -8.30 -0.26
N ARG A 213 -4.37 -8.16 0.79
CA ARG A 213 -3.50 -6.96 1.01
C ARG A 213 -2.11 -7.02 0.36
N GLY A 214 -1.80 -8.06 -0.41
CA GLY A 214 -0.59 -8.12 -1.25
C GLY A 214 0.75 -8.16 -0.50
N GLY A 215 0.75 -8.38 0.81
CA GLY A 215 1.94 -8.65 1.60
C GLY A 215 1.87 -10.08 2.13
N GLY A 216 2.77 -10.93 1.66
CA GLY A 216 3.08 -12.16 2.39
C GLY A 216 3.64 -11.80 3.76
N VAL A 217 2.77 -11.80 4.76
CA VAL A 217 3.16 -11.92 6.16
C VAL A 217 2.22 -12.94 6.76
N ALA A 218 2.82 -14.00 7.29
CA ALA A 218 2.20 -15.07 8.01
C ALA A 218 1.15 -14.56 9.01
N SER A 219 0.16 -15.39 9.27
CA SER A 219 -0.75 -15.28 10.41
C SER A 219 0.01 -14.77 11.65
N GLY A 220 -0.22 -13.51 12.05
CA GLY A 220 0.31 -12.97 13.30
C GLY A 220 1.57 -12.10 13.24
N GLY A 221 1.95 -11.50 12.12
CA GLY A 221 2.92 -10.38 12.14
C GLY A 221 4.37 -10.73 12.53
N ASP A 222 4.72 -12.01 12.66
CA ASP A 222 6.08 -12.48 12.96
C ASP A 222 6.89 -12.74 11.67
N PHE A 223 8.22 -12.82 11.81
CA PHE A 223 9.16 -12.98 10.69
C PHE A 223 9.02 -14.34 9.98
N THR A 224 9.10 -14.31 8.66
CA THR A 224 9.31 -15.48 7.78
C THR A 224 10.12 -15.04 6.56
N LEU A 225 10.76 -15.95 5.83
CA LEU A 225 11.49 -15.63 4.60
C LEU A 225 10.62 -14.95 3.53
N ALA A 226 9.30 -15.15 3.55
CA ALA A 226 8.36 -14.48 2.65
C ALA A 226 8.47 -12.95 2.68
N VAL A 227 8.82 -12.36 3.84
CA VAL A 227 8.91 -10.90 3.97
C VAL A 227 10.18 -10.31 3.34
N THR A 228 11.17 -11.15 3.02
CA THR A 228 12.46 -10.74 2.44
C THR A 228 12.53 -10.95 0.92
N GLY A 229 11.45 -11.48 0.32
CA GLY A 229 11.36 -11.79 -1.11
C GLY A 229 11.73 -13.23 -1.48
N PHE A 230 12.09 -14.06 -0.50
CA PHE A 230 12.26 -15.51 -0.64
C PHE A 230 10.91 -16.22 -0.41
N SER A 231 10.57 -17.22 -1.22
CA SER A 231 9.26 -17.91 -1.18
C SER A 231 8.08 -16.99 -1.58
N PRO A 232 7.82 -16.80 -2.89
CA PRO A 232 6.84 -15.84 -3.41
C PRO A 232 5.38 -16.21 -3.12
N GLU A 233 5.08 -17.49 -2.83
CA GLU A 233 3.72 -17.98 -2.56
C GLU A 233 3.53 -18.30 -1.07
N ILE A 234 2.46 -17.77 -0.48
CA ILE A 234 2.10 -18.04 0.92
C ILE A 234 1.56 -19.47 1.02
N GLY A 235 2.09 -20.24 1.97
CA GLY A 235 1.63 -21.61 2.24
C GLY A 235 2.17 -22.67 1.28
N ARG A 236 3.14 -22.30 0.42
CA ARG A 236 3.79 -23.24 -0.48
C ARG A 236 5.26 -22.89 -0.71
N LEU A 237 6.12 -23.88 -0.52
CA LEU A 237 7.56 -23.75 -0.79
C LEU A 237 7.83 -23.84 -2.29
N GLY A 238 8.79 -23.02 -2.72
CA GLY A 238 9.39 -23.08 -4.05
C GLY A 238 9.04 -21.89 -4.95
N GLY A 239 9.45 -21.99 -6.21
CA GLY A 239 9.35 -20.89 -7.17
C GLY A 239 10.52 -19.90 -7.12
N ALA A 240 10.48 -18.88 -7.97
CA ALA A 240 11.57 -17.93 -8.14
C ALA A 240 11.60 -16.87 -7.04
N VAL A 241 12.80 -16.52 -6.58
CA VAL A 241 13.03 -15.47 -5.58
C VAL A 241 12.93 -14.10 -6.22
N THR A 242 12.28 -13.16 -5.54
CA THR A 242 12.32 -11.74 -5.89
C THR A 242 13.28 -11.05 -4.93
N LEU A 243 14.53 -10.87 -5.35
CA LEU A 243 15.56 -10.32 -4.46
C LEU A 243 15.24 -8.89 -4.01
N ASP A 244 15.32 -8.69 -2.70
CA ASP A 244 15.38 -7.39 -2.04
C ASP A 244 16.73 -7.27 -1.33
N ASP A 245 17.48 -6.19 -1.56
CA ASP A 245 18.82 -5.99 -0.99
C ASP A 245 18.87 -4.90 0.09
N ARG A 246 17.70 -4.50 0.61
CA ARG A 246 17.63 -3.54 1.71
C ARG A 246 18.21 -4.11 3.01
N VAL A 247 18.77 -3.24 3.83
CA VAL A 247 19.29 -3.59 5.17
C VAL A 247 18.12 -3.88 6.10
N ALA A 248 18.10 -5.08 6.66
CA ALA A 248 17.07 -5.56 7.57
C ALA A 248 17.45 -5.39 9.04
N LEU A 249 18.67 -5.76 9.41
CA LEU A 249 19.17 -5.73 10.77
C LEU A 249 20.56 -5.10 10.79
N ARG A 250 20.89 -4.42 11.90
CA ARG A 250 22.27 -4.13 12.28
C ARG A 250 22.60 -4.94 13.51
N ILE A 251 23.71 -5.67 13.46
CA ILE A 251 24.15 -6.54 14.55
C ILE A 251 25.55 -6.13 14.97
N ALA A 252 25.70 -5.63 16.19
CA ALA A 252 26.98 -5.32 16.78
C ALA A 252 27.42 -6.46 17.70
N VAL A 253 28.67 -6.90 17.54
CA VAL A 253 29.29 -7.95 18.36
C VAL A 253 30.67 -7.51 18.82
N SER A 254 31.09 -8.02 19.98
CA SER A 254 32.44 -7.84 20.48
C SER A 254 33.40 -8.80 19.77
N GLY A 255 34.43 -8.24 19.12
CA GLY A 255 35.48 -9.02 18.46
C GLY A 255 35.18 -9.45 17.01
N PRO A 256 36.16 -10.07 16.33
CA PRO A 256 36.01 -10.59 14.96
C PRO A 256 35.10 -11.82 14.91
N LEU A 257 34.26 -11.90 13.87
CA LEU A 257 33.61 -13.16 13.50
C LEU A 257 34.64 -14.16 12.95
N SER A 258 34.83 -15.29 13.63
CA SER A 258 35.65 -16.41 13.15
C SER A 258 34.93 -17.31 12.14
N GLN A 259 33.59 -17.27 12.16
CA GLN A 259 32.70 -18.01 11.28
C GLN A 259 31.44 -17.18 10.96
N ALA A 260 30.64 -17.64 10.01
CA ALA A 260 29.39 -16.96 9.67
C ALA A 260 28.47 -16.86 10.90
N LEU A 261 27.81 -15.71 11.06
CA LEU A 261 26.86 -15.45 12.13
C LEU A 261 25.45 -15.77 11.63
N TYR A 262 24.82 -16.77 12.24
CA TYR A 262 23.43 -17.14 11.96
C TYR A 262 22.53 -16.43 12.97
N VAL A 263 21.71 -15.51 12.46
CA VAL A 263 20.76 -14.71 13.24
C VAL A 263 19.38 -15.30 13.02
N ARG A 264 18.88 -16.04 14.01
CA ARG A 264 17.58 -16.73 13.97
C ARG A 264 16.44 -15.71 14.05
N GLY A 265 15.43 -15.89 13.20
CA GLY A 265 14.17 -15.16 13.26
C GLY A 265 12.97 -16.06 13.53
N ALA A 266 12.92 -17.24 12.90
CA ALA A 266 11.82 -18.18 13.08
C ALA A 266 12.28 -19.64 12.95
N VAL A 267 11.58 -20.54 13.61
CA VAL A 267 11.77 -21.99 13.59
C VAL A 267 10.42 -22.64 13.35
N PHE A 268 10.42 -23.59 12.43
CA PHE A 268 9.24 -24.32 12.03
C PHE A 268 9.40 -25.79 12.38
N LEU A 269 8.27 -26.39 12.73
CA LEU A 269 8.23 -27.74 13.25
C LEU A 269 7.59 -28.71 12.26
N THR A 270 6.37 -28.41 11.79
CA THR A 270 5.56 -29.37 11.04
C THR A 270 5.84 -29.25 9.55
N TYR A 271 6.21 -30.36 8.91
CA TYR A 271 6.32 -30.45 7.46
C TYR A 271 5.05 -31.06 6.87
N THR A 272 4.45 -30.40 5.88
CA THR A 272 3.20 -30.84 5.25
C THR A 272 3.40 -31.49 3.88
N GLY A 273 4.65 -31.58 3.41
CA GLY A 273 4.99 -31.98 2.04
C GLY A 273 5.03 -30.81 1.06
N ALA A 274 4.34 -29.71 1.37
CA ALA A 274 4.34 -28.50 0.55
C ALA A 274 4.84 -27.25 1.29
N THR A 275 4.75 -27.21 2.62
CA THR A 275 5.18 -26.09 3.45
C THR A 275 5.69 -26.50 4.82
N TRP A 276 6.31 -25.56 5.51
CA TRP A 276 6.65 -25.63 6.93
C TRP A 276 5.66 -24.80 7.75
N GLU A 277 5.22 -25.34 8.88
CA GLU A 277 4.31 -24.68 9.82
C GLU A 277 4.96 -24.51 11.21
N PRO A 278 4.66 -23.42 11.94
CA PRO A 278 5.18 -23.21 13.28
C PRO A 278 4.68 -24.30 14.23
N GLY A 279 5.44 -24.56 15.30
CA GLY A 279 4.96 -25.38 16.41
C GLY A 279 3.89 -24.67 17.24
N ASP A 280 3.14 -25.45 18.03
CA ASP A 280 2.16 -24.99 19.01
C ASP A 280 2.69 -25.11 20.46
N SER A 281 4.00 -25.19 20.61
CA SER A 281 4.67 -25.34 21.91
C SER A 281 4.34 -24.18 22.86
N PRO A 282 4.12 -24.47 24.15
CA PRO A 282 3.87 -23.43 25.13
C PRO A 282 5.10 -22.51 25.25
N ALA A 283 4.85 -21.20 25.24
CA ALA A 283 5.90 -20.22 25.41
C ALA A 283 6.17 -19.95 26.90
N VAL A 284 7.44 -19.92 27.29
CA VAL A 284 7.89 -19.63 28.65
C VAL A 284 8.46 -18.22 28.74
N ALA A 285 8.17 -17.53 29.85
CA ALA A 285 8.85 -16.29 30.20
C ALA A 285 10.19 -16.59 30.89
N PRO A 286 11.18 -15.68 30.83
CA PRO A 286 12.41 -15.82 31.61
C PRO A 286 12.13 -15.95 33.10
N GLN A 287 12.81 -16.87 33.78
CA GLN A 287 12.79 -17.04 35.23
C GLN A 287 14.07 -16.44 35.79
N ASP A 288 13.96 -15.54 36.78
CA ASP A 288 15.09 -14.76 37.32
C ASP A 288 15.93 -14.05 36.23
N GLY A 289 15.26 -13.65 35.15
CA GLY A 289 15.89 -12.99 34.00
C GLY A 289 16.57 -13.92 33.00
N LEU A 290 16.51 -15.25 33.19
CA LEU A 290 17.12 -16.23 32.31
C LEU A 290 16.10 -17.14 31.62
N LEU A 291 16.36 -17.43 30.35
CA LEU A 291 15.66 -18.47 29.59
C LEU A 291 16.24 -19.86 29.93
N PRO A 292 15.39 -20.90 30.00
CA PRO A 292 15.84 -22.26 30.19
C PRO A 292 16.78 -22.68 29.05
N SER A 293 17.77 -23.51 29.39
CA SER A 293 18.75 -24.01 28.43
C SER A 293 18.18 -25.17 27.62
N GLN A 294 18.44 -25.20 26.31
CA GLN A 294 18.14 -26.36 25.45
C GLN A 294 19.38 -27.23 25.16
N MET A 295 20.58 -26.73 25.47
CA MET A 295 21.81 -27.53 25.52
C MET A 295 21.72 -28.60 26.60
N GLY A 296 22.31 -29.77 26.32
CA GLY A 296 22.44 -30.82 27.32
C GLY A 296 23.49 -30.49 28.37
N GLU A 297 23.40 -31.15 29.53
CA GLU A 297 24.23 -30.88 30.72
C GLU A 297 25.73 -31.06 30.45
N GLU A 298 26.11 -31.90 29.49
CA GLU A 298 27.50 -32.18 29.12
C GLU A 298 28.14 -31.07 28.27
N THR A 299 27.34 -30.10 27.79
CA THR A 299 27.82 -29.02 26.93
C THR A 299 28.36 -27.87 27.77
N LEU A 300 29.69 -27.74 27.76
CA LEU A 300 30.36 -26.53 28.23
C LEU A 300 29.92 -25.33 27.39
N ARG A 301 29.81 -24.16 28.01
CA ARG A 301 29.27 -22.96 27.36
C ARG A 301 29.96 -21.69 27.84
N ARG A 302 30.08 -20.71 26.94
CA ARG A 302 30.53 -19.34 27.24
C ARG A 302 29.45 -18.33 26.88
N ALA A 303 29.51 -17.14 27.47
CA ALA A 303 28.61 -16.07 27.07
C ALA A 303 29.12 -15.39 25.79
N PHE A 304 28.20 -15.09 24.88
CA PHE A 304 28.42 -14.29 23.68
C PHE A 304 27.34 -13.20 23.64
N VAL A 305 27.72 -11.94 23.50
CA VAL A 305 26.77 -10.82 23.50
C VAL A 305 26.69 -10.20 22.11
N ALA A 306 25.46 -10.01 21.62
CA ALA A 306 25.17 -9.31 20.38
C ALA A 306 24.10 -8.24 20.60
N GLU A 307 24.33 -7.02 20.12
CA GLU A 307 23.31 -5.98 20.05
C GLU A 307 22.64 -6.01 18.68
N ILE A 308 21.32 -6.13 18.64
CA ILE A 308 20.55 -6.27 17.41
C ILE A 308 19.59 -5.08 17.30
N THR A 309 19.63 -4.43 16.14
CA THR A 309 18.77 -3.29 15.81
C THR A 309 18.02 -3.58 14.50
N PRO A 310 16.70 -3.87 14.55
CA PRO A 310 15.89 -3.98 13.36
C PRO A 310 15.75 -2.65 12.64
N VAL A 311 15.97 -2.64 11.33
CA VAL A 311 15.79 -1.46 10.46
C VAL A 311 14.38 -1.41 9.86
N PHE A 312 13.68 -2.56 9.85
CA PHE A 312 12.27 -2.69 9.49
C PHE A 312 11.45 -3.25 10.66
N GLY A 313 10.13 -3.16 10.55
CA GLY A 313 9.22 -3.75 11.52
C GLY A 313 8.99 -5.23 11.21
N PHE A 314 9.38 -6.10 12.15
CA PHE A 314 9.17 -7.56 12.08
C PHE A 314 8.16 -8.05 13.13
N GLY A 315 7.17 -7.20 13.41
CA GLY A 315 6.18 -7.38 14.47
C GLY A 315 6.82 -7.71 15.80
N ARG A 316 6.49 -8.87 16.38
CA ARG A 316 6.92 -9.26 17.73
C ARG A 316 8.16 -10.15 17.74
N THR A 317 8.73 -10.45 16.58
CA THR A 317 9.90 -11.33 16.49
C THR A 317 11.12 -10.66 17.10
N ILE A 318 11.75 -11.36 18.05
CA ILE A 318 13.07 -11.01 18.57
C ILE A 318 14.07 -11.89 17.83
N PHE A 319 14.89 -11.27 16.99
CA PHE A 319 16.01 -11.95 16.35
C PHE A 319 17.08 -12.23 17.39
N HIS A 320 17.76 -13.36 17.28
CA HIS A 320 18.82 -13.71 18.22
C HIS A 320 19.90 -14.55 17.53
N VAL A 321 21.00 -14.76 18.24
CA VAL A 321 22.14 -15.57 17.79
C VAL A 321 22.31 -16.73 18.74
N LEU A 322 22.71 -17.89 18.21
CA LEU A 322 22.94 -19.11 19.00
C LEU A 322 21.71 -19.44 19.89
N GLU A 323 21.94 -19.99 21.09
CA GLU A 323 20.87 -20.18 22.07
C GLU A 323 20.81 -18.98 23.02
N PRO A 324 19.71 -18.21 23.08
CA PRO A 324 19.61 -17.04 23.94
C PRO A 324 19.48 -17.42 25.42
N ALA A 325 20.37 -16.90 26.27
CA ALA A 325 20.23 -16.96 27.72
C ALA A 325 19.34 -15.83 28.25
N ARG A 326 19.51 -14.62 27.72
CA ARG A 326 18.77 -13.41 28.14
C ARG A 326 18.67 -12.42 26.99
N VAL A 327 17.58 -11.66 26.97
CA VAL A 327 17.40 -10.46 26.15
C VAL A 327 17.19 -9.24 27.03
N ASP A 328 18.02 -8.22 26.84
CA ASP A 328 18.00 -6.94 27.55
C ASP A 328 17.52 -5.82 26.62
N GLY A 329 16.84 -4.81 27.18
CA GLY A 329 16.32 -3.67 26.41
C GLY A 329 14.87 -3.83 25.91
N LEU A 330 14.21 -4.96 26.21
CA LEU A 330 12.79 -5.18 25.92
C LEU A 330 12.01 -5.44 27.22
N ALA A 331 10.81 -4.87 27.33
CA ALA A 331 10.03 -4.89 28.59
C ALA A 331 9.59 -6.29 29.03
N ARG A 332 9.05 -7.09 28.11
CA ARG A 332 8.62 -8.48 28.34
C ARG A 332 8.76 -9.28 27.05
N TYR A 333 9.18 -10.53 27.17
CA TYR A 333 9.27 -11.47 26.07
C TYR A 333 9.07 -12.91 26.55
N THR A 334 8.81 -13.80 25.61
CA THR A 334 8.66 -15.24 25.84
C THR A 334 9.45 -16.02 24.79
N ALA A 335 9.88 -17.23 25.12
CA ALA A 335 10.49 -18.18 24.19
C ALA A 335 9.65 -19.46 24.14
N ASP A 336 9.40 -20.01 22.95
CA ASP A 336 8.83 -21.35 22.83
C ASP A 336 9.93 -22.44 22.84
N ALA A 337 9.52 -23.71 22.82
CA ALA A 337 10.43 -24.85 22.83
C ALA A 337 11.31 -24.92 21.57
N GLU A 338 10.83 -24.39 20.44
CA GLU A 338 11.57 -24.31 19.19
C GLU A 338 12.63 -23.19 19.22
N GLY A 339 12.59 -22.32 20.22
CA GLY A 339 13.52 -21.20 20.38
C GLY A 339 13.13 -19.97 19.57
N ASN A 340 11.85 -19.80 19.23
CA ASN A 340 11.30 -18.54 18.74
C ASN A 340 11.08 -17.60 19.92
N LEU A 341 11.68 -16.41 19.86
CA LEU A 341 11.48 -15.39 20.87
C LEU A 341 10.47 -14.34 20.38
N ARG A 342 9.48 -14.06 21.22
CA ARG A 342 8.42 -13.09 20.94
C ARG A 342 8.37 -12.03 22.03
N SER A 343 8.46 -10.77 21.65
CA SER A 343 8.22 -9.65 22.56
C SER A 343 6.73 -9.55 22.92
N ALA A 344 6.40 -8.88 24.02
CA ALA A 344 5.01 -8.63 24.40
C ALA A 344 4.31 -7.62 23.47
N ALA A 345 5.07 -6.71 22.86
CA ALA A 345 4.57 -5.68 21.95
C ALA A 345 5.50 -5.54 20.72
N PRO A 346 4.98 -5.16 19.54
CA PRO A 346 5.80 -5.06 18.33
C PRO A 346 7.06 -4.19 18.52
N ILE A 347 8.20 -4.67 18.00
CA ILE A 347 9.48 -3.97 18.07
C ILE A 347 9.51 -2.93 16.95
N LEU A 348 9.68 -1.66 17.33
CA LEU A 348 9.75 -0.56 16.37
C LEU A 348 11.12 -0.54 15.66
N PRO A 349 11.17 -0.15 14.37
CA PRO A 349 12.43 0.09 13.68
C PRO A 349 13.34 1.05 14.44
N GLY A 350 14.62 0.70 14.56
CA GLY A 350 15.64 1.47 15.26
C GLY A 350 15.76 1.18 16.75
N VAL A 351 14.88 0.37 17.34
CA VAL A 351 15.03 -0.08 18.73
C VAL A 351 16.15 -1.12 18.79
N THR A 352 17.16 -0.85 19.60
CA THR A 352 18.27 -1.78 19.86
C THR A 352 17.98 -2.60 21.11
N TYR A 353 18.24 -3.90 21.06
CA TYR A 353 18.23 -4.79 22.21
C TYR A 353 19.47 -5.66 22.22
N ALA A 354 19.90 -6.09 23.40
CA ALA A 354 21.07 -6.96 23.55
C ALA A 354 20.61 -8.40 23.81
N VAL A 355 21.26 -9.35 23.14
CA VAL A 355 21.07 -10.78 23.35
C VAL A 355 22.35 -11.33 23.94
N THR A 356 22.26 -11.85 25.16
CA THR A 356 23.31 -12.68 25.76
C THR A 356 22.99 -14.13 25.41
N ALA A 357 23.81 -14.72 24.56
CA ALA A 357 23.66 -16.08 24.06
C ALA A 357 24.68 -17.03 24.70
N ARG A 358 24.35 -18.32 24.72
CA ARG A 358 25.23 -19.42 25.11
C ARG A 358 25.98 -19.90 23.87
N LEU A 359 27.29 -19.74 23.87
CA LEU A 359 28.20 -20.30 22.88
C LEU A 359 28.62 -21.70 23.33
N PRO A 360 28.17 -22.77 22.65
CA PRO A 360 28.53 -24.12 23.06
C PRO A 360 29.99 -24.43 22.70
N LEU A 361 30.69 -25.09 23.62
CA LEU A 361 32.06 -25.55 23.48
C LEU A 361 32.06 -27.09 23.35
N TYR A 362 31.89 -27.55 22.11
CA TYR A 362 32.01 -28.97 21.76
C TYR A 362 32.91 -29.17 20.54
N SER A 363 33.31 -30.43 20.34
CA SER A 363 33.99 -30.90 19.14
C SER A 363 33.13 -31.88 18.35
N ALA A 364 33.43 -32.03 17.06
CA ALA A 364 32.78 -33.01 16.20
C ALA A 364 32.96 -34.42 16.75
N ALA A 365 34.14 -34.73 17.30
CA ALA A 365 34.43 -36.01 17.93
C ALA A 365 33.53 -36.28 19.14
N GLN A 366 33.31 -35.27 19.98
CA GLN A 366 32.40 -35.38 21.14
C GLN A 366 30.95 -35.64 20.71
N ILE A 367 30.43 -34.87 19.74
CA ILE A 367 29.06 -35.07 19.25
C ILE A 367 28.90 -36.44 18.59
N ARG A 368 29.94 -36.93 17.91
CA ARG A 368 29.92 -38.24 17.23
C ARG A 368 29.68 -39.40 18.18
N GLU A 369 30.26 -39.36 19.37
CA GLU A 369 30.14 -40.43 20.37
C GLU A 369 28.76 -40.47 21.07
N THR A 370 27.86 -39.55 20.74
CA THR A 370 26.51 -39.54 21.31
C THR A 370 25.71 -40.77 20.90
N PRO A 371 24.89 -41.33 21.81
CA PRO A 371 24.00 -42.42 21.46
C PRO A 371 22.96 -41.93 20.44
N ARG A 372 22.42 -42.86 19.65
CA ARG A 372 21.27 -42.56 18.80
C ARG A 372 20.09 -42.12 19.66
N PHE A 373 19.34 -41.13 19.18
CA PHE A 373 18.11 -40.71 19.83
C PHE A 373 17.13 -41.88 19.94
N ASP A 374 16.67 -42.17 21.16
CA ASP A 374 15.65 -43.18 21.42
C ASP A 374 14.26 -42.51 21.55
N PRO A 375 13.35 -42.71 20.58
CA PRO A 375 11.98 -42.20 20.63
C PRO A 375 11.09 -42.95 21.63
N ARG A 376 11.65 -43.82 22.48
CA ARG A 376 11.01 -44.39 23.67
C ARG A 376 11.77 -44.10 24.98
N GLY A 377 12.82 -43.28 24.92
CA GLY A 377 13.64 -42.87 26.06
C GLY A 377 12.87 -42.04 27.10
N PRO A 378 13.54 -41.48 28.12
CA PRO A 378 12.90 -40.56 29.07
C PRO A 378 12.64 -39.15 28.51
N ASP A 379 13.42 -38.68 27.53
CA ASP A 379 13.36 -37.32 26.93
C ASP A 379 12.28 -37.16 25.84
N THR A 380 11.22 -37.97 25.89
CA THR A 380 10.73 -38.60 24.65
C THR A 380 9.40 -38.12 24.07
N PRO A 381 8.38 -37.69 24.83
CA PRO A 381 7.15 -37.19 24.21
C PRO A 381 7.38 -35.85 23.51
N GLU A 382 8.28 -35.03 24.06
CA GLU A 382 8.55 -33.69 23.52
C GLU A 382 9.47 -33.74 22.31
N MET A 383 10.54 -34.54 22.34
CA MET A 383 11.50 -34.57 21.23
C MET A 383 10.98 -35.35 20.00
N ALA A 384 10.03 -36.28 20.19
CA ALA A 384 9.42 -37.04 19.09
C ALA A 384 8.70 -36.15 18.06
N ARG A 385 8.21 -34.95 18.45
CA ARG A 385 7.59 -34.01 17.51
C ARG A 385 8.55 -33.55 16.40
N TYR A 386 9.84 -33.53 16.69
CA TYR A 386 10.89 -33.16 15.73
C TYR A 386 11.27 -34.30 14.78
N LEU A 387 10.58 -35.44 14.85
CA LEU A 387 10.62 -36.53 13.86
C LEU A 387 9.38 -36.53 12.94
N GLN A 388 8.43 -35.59 13.15
CA GLN A 388 7.20 -35.55 12.37
C GLN A 388 7.50 -35.39 10.87
N LEU A 389 6.87 -36.25 10.08
CA LEU A 389 6.84 -36.21 8.61
C LEU A 389 5.43 -36.64 8.15
N PRO A 390 4.94 -36.12 7.02
CA PRO A 390 3.75 -36.65 6.37
C PRO A 390 4.06 -38.00 5.73
N GLU A 391 3.09 -38.60 5.03
CA GLU A 391 3.39 -39.74 4.16
C GLU A 391 4.32 -39.30 3.03
N LEU A 392 5.58 -39.71 3.08
CA LEU A 392 6.60 -39.35 2.11
C LEU A 392 6.76 -40.42 1.03
N PRO A 393 7.12 -40.04 -0.21
CA PRO A 393 7.51 -41.00 -1.23
C PRO A 393 8.70 -41.85 -0.77
N GLU A 394 8.60 -43.18 -0.94
CA GLU A 394 9.63 -44.14 -0.49
C GLU A 394 11.02 -43.87 -1.10
N ARG A 395 11.10 -43.21 -2.26
CA ARG A 395 12.39 -42.82 -2.86
C ARG A 395 13.18 -41.84 -1.98
N VAL A 396 12.52 -40.95 -1.24
CA VAL A 396 13.16 -40.03 -0.29
C VAL A 396 13.79 -40.82 0.87
N HIS A 397 13.03 -41.74 1.47
CA HIS A 397 13.52 -42.63 2.53
C HIS A 397 14.71 -43.47 2.07
N ARG A 398 14.63 -44.03 0.86
CA ARG A 398 15.69 -44.85 0.28
C ARG A 398 16.96 -44.04 0.07
N LEU A 399 16.86 -42.85 -0.52
CA LEU A 399 18.01 -41.98 -0.75
C LEU A 399 18.69 -41.59 0.56
N ALA A 400 17.93 -41.23 1.59
CA ALA A 400 18.49 -40.92 2.90
C ALA A 400 19.28 -42.10 3.48
N ARG A 401 18.73 -43.33 3.41
CA ARG A 401 19.43 -44.55 3.86
C ARG A 401 20.65 -44.90 3.01
N GLU A 402 20.60 -44.66 1.70
CA GLU A 402 21.73 -44.89 0.78
C GLU A 402 22.89 -43.93 1.08
N ILE A 403 22.60 -42.64 1.32
CA ILE A 403 23.63 -41.65 1.68
C ILE A 403 24.23 -41.95 3.07
N ALA A 404 23.39 -42.37 4.01
CA ALA A 404 23.79 -42.75 5.37
C ALA A 404 24.41 -44.15 5.46
N ALA A 405 24.48 -44.91 4.37
CA ALA A 405 24.96 -46.29 4.38
C ALA A 405 26.43 -46.36 4.84
N GLY A 406 26.72 -47.28 5.76
CA GLY A 406 28.05 -47.45 6.34
C GLY A 406 28.41 -46.45 7.44
N GLN A 407 27.55 -45.49 7.77
CA GLN A 407 27.75 -44.58 8.91
C GLN A 407 27.05 -45.12 10.16
N GLU A 408 27.84 -45.36 11.22
CA GLU A 408 27.34 -45.90 12.48
C GLU A 408 26.70 -44.81 13.36
N HIS A 409 27.32 -43.63 13.40
CA HIS A 409 26.92 -42.51 14.26
C HIS A 409 25.93 -41.58 13.56
N ALA A 410 24.91 -41.12 14.30
CA ALA A 410 23.90 -40.18 13.78
C ALA A 410 24.54 -38.87 13.27
N TYR A 411 25.62 -38.43 13.91
CA TYR A 411 26.37 -37.25 13.49
C TYR A 411 26.98 -37.42 12.10
N ASP A 412 27.61 -38.57 11.84
CA ASP A 412 28.22 -38.88 10.54
C ASP A 412 27.16 -39.00 9.44
N GLN A 413 25.97 -39.53 9.77
CA GLN A 413 24.83 -39.56 8.86
C GLN A 413 24.37 -38.15 8.48
N ALA A 414 24.31 -37.24 9.45
CA ALA A 414 23.96 -35.84 9.19
C ALA A 414 25.01 -35.11 8.34
N VAL A 415 26.30 -35.33 8.62
CA VAL A 415 27.41 -34.79 7.81
C VAL A 415 27.40 -35.35 6.39
N ALA A 416 27.07 -36.63 6.21
CA ALA A 416 26.96 -37.25 4.89
C ALA A 416 25.83 -36.64 4.05
N ILE A 417 24.66 -36.40 4.66
CA ILE A 417 23.52 -35.73 4.01
C ILE A 417 23.86 -34.27 3.67
N GLU A 418 24.43 -33.52 4.61
CA GLU A 418 24.90 -32.14 4.37
C GLU A 418 25.86 -32.09 3.19
N SER A 419 26.85 -32.98 3.17
CA SER A 419 27.86 -33.07 2.11
C SER A 419 27.27 -33.48 0.76
N TYR A 420 26.26 -34.36 0.74
CA TYR A 420 25.56 -34.75 -0.48
C TYR A 420 24.81 -33.57 -1.10
N LEU A 421 24.02 -32.86 -0.28
CA LEU A 421 23.25 -31.70 -0.71
C LEU A 421 24.13 -30.56 -1.20
N ARG A 422 25.25 -30.28 -0.51
CA ARG A 422 26.21 -29.24 -0.91
C ARG A 422 26.92 -29.49 -2.25
N ARG A 423 26.72 -30.63 -2.91
CA ARG A 423 27.22 -30.90 -4.27
C ARG A 423 26.22 -30.55 -5.38
N MET A 424 24.96 -30.26 -5.03
CA MET A 424 23.94 -29.89 -6.01
C MET A 424 24.04 -28.41 -6.45
N ARG A 425 23.26 -28.02 -7.46
CA ARG A 425 23.38 -26.70 -8.10
C ARG A 425 22.54 -25.63 -7.39
N TYR A 426 23.15 -24.48 -7.09
CA TYR A 426 22.41 -23.35 -6.53
C TYR A 426 21.76 -22.48 -7.62
N THR A 427 20.49 -22.11 -7.46
CA THR A 427 19.76 -21.15 -8.31
C THR A 427 18.68 -20.39 -7.52
N LEU A 428 18.50 -19.11 -7.84
CA LEU A 428 17.44 -18.26 -7.30
C LEU A 428 16.17 -18.24 -8.17
N THR A 429 16.20 -18.95 -9.31
CA THR A 429 15.08 -19.00 -10.27
C THR A 429 14.56 -20.42 -10.52
N PRO A 430 14.40 -21.28 -9.49
CA PRO A 430 13.84 -22.60 -9.70
C PRO A 430 12.36 -22.50 -10.14
N PRO A 431 11.89 -23.40 -11.02
CA PRO A 431 10.47 -23.52 -11.30
C PRO A 431 9.69 -23.91 -10.03
N ALA A 432 8.42 -23.52 -9.96
CA ALA A 432 7.56 -23.94 -8.86
C ALA A 432 7.34 -25.46 -8.87
N THR A 433 7.18 -26.04 -7.68
CA THR A 433 6.82 -27.45 -7.54
C THR A 433 5.46 -27.72 -8.19
N PRO A 434 5.27 -28.81 -8.96
CA PRO A 434 3.96 -29.18 -9.51
C PRO A 434 2.92 -29.42 -8.41
N GLN A 435 1.63 -29.09 -8.66
CA GLN A 435 0.56 -29.37 -7.69
C GLN A 435 0.47 -30.87 -7.35
N GLY A 436 0.16 -31.19 -6.08
CA GLY A 436 0.05 -32.57 -5.60
C GLY A 436 1.37 -33.32 -5.46
N ARG A 437 2.51 -32.67 -5.73
CA ARG A 437 3.84 -33.25 -5.58
C ARG A 437 4.52 -32.74 -4.31
N ASP A 438 5.16 -33.65 -3.58
CA ASP A 438 5.99 -33.31 -2.43
C ASP A 438 7.19 -32.45 -2.86
N PHE A 439 7.45 -31.39 -2.09
CA PHE A 439 8.47 -30.40 -2.39
C PHE A 439 9.89 -30.96 -2.31
N VAL A 440 10.21 -31.75 -1.28
CA VAL A 440 11.54 -32.34 -1.10
C VAL A 440 11.79 -33.43 -2.13
N ASP A 441 10.78 -34.25 -2.40
CA ASP A 441 10.81 -35.28 -3.43
C ASP A 441 11.07 -34.68 -4.82
N TYR A 442 10.34 -33.63 -5.20
CA TYR A 442 10.56 -32.95 -6.47
C TYR A 442 11.97 -32.35 -6.57
N PHE A 443 12.43 -31.72 -5.50
CA PHE A 443 13.76 -31.15 -5.45
C PHE A 443 14.87 -32.19 -5.63
N LEU A 444 14.81 -33.31 -4.89
CA LEU A 444 15.90 -34.29 -4.85
C LEU A 444 16.06 -35.09 -6.16
N PHE A 445 14.97 -35.34 -6.88
CA PHE A 445 14.97 -36.30 -7.99
C PHE A 445 14.68 -35.69 -9.36
N ASP A 446 14.01 -34.54 -9.43
CA ASP A 446 13.59 -33.95 -10.69
C ASP A 446 14.30 -32.62 -10.95
N LEU A 447 14.32 -31.73 -9.95
CA LEU A 447 14.86 -30.40 -10.12
C LEU A 447 16.38 -30.35 -9.91
N GLN A 448 16.87 -30.90 -8.78
CA GLN A 448 18.28 -30.96 -8.39
C GLN A 448 19.02 -29.60 -8.38
N GLU A 449 18.27 -28.51 -8.31
CA GLU A 449 18.76 -27.16 -8.15
C GLU A 449 17.78 -26.30 -7.35
N GLY A 450 18.27 -25.33 -6.59
CA GLY A 450 17.41 -24.48 -5.76
C GLY A 450 18.19 -23.49 -4.92
N TYR A 451 17.54 -22.89 -3.93
CA TYR A 451 18.16 -21.99 -2.95
C TYR A 451 17.95 -22.53 -1.52
N CYS A 452 18.45 -21.82 -0.50
CA CYS A 452 18.55 -22.28 0.89
C CYS A 452 17.33 -23.05 1.43
N THR A 453 16.10 -22.59 1.17
CA THR A 453 14.86 -23.29 1.57
C THR A 453 14.75 -24.72 1.04
N TYR A 454 15.18 -24.98 -0.20
CA TYR A 454 15.17 -26.33 -0.79
C TYR A 454 16.15 -27.26 -0.06
N TYR A 455 17.38 -26.78 0.13
CA TYR A 455 18.44 -27.53 0.79
C TYR A 455 18.13 -27.83 2.25
N ALA A 456 17.72 -26.81 3.01
CA ALA A 456 17.39 -26.96 4.43
C ALA A 456 16.17 -27.87 4.61
N SER A 457 15.11 -27.72 3.80
CA SER A 457 13.95 -28.62 3.87
C SER A 457 14.33 -30.07 3.59
N ALA A 458 15.12 -30.30 2.52
CA ALA A 458 15.53 -31.65 2.13
C ALA A 458 16.38 -32.31 3.21
N MET A 459 17.30 -31.56 3.82
CA MET A 459 18.11 -32.09 4.92
C MET A 459 17.26 -32.42 6.15
N VAL A 460 16.37 -31.53 6.61
CA VAL A 460 15.50 -31.84 7.75
C VAL A 460 14.66 -33.09 7.48
N VAL A 461 14.05 -33.18 6.30
CA VAL A 461 13.21 -34.33 5.92
C VAL A 461 14.02 -35.62 5.88
N MET A 462 15.21 -35.62 5.27
CA MET A 462 16.07 -36.80 5.22
C MET A 462 16.56 -37.21 6.62
N LEU A 463 16.94 -36.27 7.49
CA LEU A 463 17.35 -36.55 8.87
C LEU A 463 16.22 -37.18 9.68
N ARG A 464 15.03 -36.57 9.65
CA ARG A 464 13.84 -37.09 10.33
C ARG A 464 13.48 -38.49 9.85
N SER A 465 13.65 -38.76 8.56
CA SER A 465 13.40 -40.08 7.96
C SER A 465 14.36 -41.18 8.45
N LEU A 466 15.52 -40.79 8.99
CA LEU A 466 16.52 -41.67 9.62
C LEU A 466 16.36 -41.75 11.14
N GLY A 467 15.37 -41.08 11.72
CA GLY A 467 15.16 -41.04 13.17
C GLY A 467 16.05 -40.01 13.90
N ILE A 468 16.63 -39.04 13.17
CA ILE A 468 17.42 -37.95 13.76
C ILE A 468 16.49 -36.73 13.93
N PRO A 469 16.19 -36.28 15.15
CA PRO A 469 15.33 -35.12 15.36
C PRO A 469 15.97 -33.86 14.76
N ALA A 470 15.21 -33.13 13.95
CA ALA A 470 15.71 -31.96 13.24
C ALA A 470 14.63 -30.89 13.10
N ARG A 471 15.03 -29.62 13.01
CA ARG A 471 14.13 -28.47 12.82
C ARG A 471 14.60 -27.54 11.70
N PHE A 472 13.63 -26.92 11.03
CA PHE A 472 13.84 -25.98 9.94
C PHE A 472 13.89 -24.56 10.50
N VAL A 473 14.96 -23.82 10.19
CA VAL A 473 15.22 -22.51 10.77
C VAL A 473 15.34 -21.46 9.68
N GLU A 474 14.73 -20.30 9.90
CA GLU A 474 14.80 -19.12 9.04
C GLU A 474 15.38 -17.91 9.79
N GLY A 475 16.12 -17.08 9.07
CA GLY A 475 16.74 -15.89 9.62
C GLY A 475 17.68 -15.21 8.62
N TYR A 476 18.83 -14.78 9.09
CA TYR A 476 19.90 -14.21 8.27
C TYR A 476 21.21 -14.94 8.53
N ALA A 477 21.99 -15.18 7.47
CA ALA A 477 23.34 -15.71 7.57
C ALA A 477 24.34 -14.67 7.09
N ILE A 478 25.14 -14.14 8.02
CA ILE A 478 26.14 -13.10 7.74
C ILE A 478 27.51 -13.76 7.63
N PRO A 479 28.17 -13.73 6.46
CA PRO A 479 29.47 -14.36 6.31
C PRO A 479 30.52 -13.65 7.17
N ALA A 480 31.51 -14.38 7.67
CA ALA A 480 32.61 -13.80 8.47
C ALA A 480 33.40 -12.70 7.72
N SER A 481 33.39 -12.78 6.38
CA SER A 481 34.01 -11.80 5.48
C SER A 481 33.14 -10.56 5.21
N ALA A 482 31.93 -10.48 5.79
CA ALA A 482 31.06 -9.33 5.61
C ALA A 482 31.72 -8.02 6.08
N PRO A 483 31.50 -6.92 5.36
CA PRO A 483 32.01 -5.62 5.79
C PRO A 483 31.36 -5.22 7.12
N PHE A 484 32.13 -4.54 7.96
CA PHE A 484 31.68 -4.03 9.25
C PHE A 484 32.20 -2.62 9.51
N THR A 485 31.50 -1.91 10.38
CA THR A 485 31.98 -0.67 10.99
C THR A 485 32.38 -0.94 12.43
N VAL A 486 33.34 -0.18 12.96
CA VAL A 486 33.74 -0.28 14.37
C VAL A 486 33.18 0.94 15.11
N ASP A 487 32.50 0.71 16.24
CA ASP A 487 32.00 1.79 17.10
C ASP A 487 33.05 2.25 18.12
N ASP A 488 32.72 3.26 18.92
CA ASP A 488 33.63 3.82 19.94
C ASP A 488 34.01 2.82 21.04
N ARG A 489 33.25 1.73 21.21
CA ARG A 489 33.52 0.64 22.16
C ARG A 489 34.43 -0.43 21.56
N GLY A 490 34.79 -0.31 20.29
CA GLY A 490 35.53 -1.34 19.55
C GLY A 490 34.65 -2.49 19.05
N TRP A 491 33.32 -2.38 19.14
CA TRP A 491 32.40 -3.40 18.66
C TRP A 491 32.27 -3.32 17.15
N ARG A 492 32.13 -4.48 16.51
CA ARG A 492 31.97 -4.59 15.05
C ARG A 492 30.48 -4.69 14.73
N THR A 493 29.97 -3.70 14.02
CA THR A 493 28.59 -3.68 13.52
C THR A 493 28.54 -4.19 12.10
N TYR A 494 27.78 -5.26 11.90
CA TYR A 494 27.48 -5.88 10.62
C TYR A 494 26.06 -5.52 10.18
N GLU A 495 25.85 -5.36 8.87
CA GLU A 495 24.52 -5.18 8.29
C GLU A 495 24.01 -6.50 7.71
N ALA A 496 22.85 -6.98 8.17
CA ALA A 496 22.13 -8.07 7.53
C ALA A 496 21.17 -7.49 6.48
N ARG A 497 21.28 -7.94 5.24
CA ARG A 497 20.41 -7.53 4.12
C ARG A 497 19.36 -8.59 3.83
N ASN A 498 18.22 -8.20 3.26
CA ASN A 498 17.17 -9.13 2.82
C ASN A 498 17.71 -10.19 1.82
N SER A 499 18.74 -9.86 1.03
CA SER A 499 19.44 -10.78 0.13
C SER A 499 20.27 -11.85 0.85
N GLN A 500 20.57 -11.63 2.14
CA GLN A 500 21.25 -12.55 3.06
C GLN A 500 20.27 -13.29 3.97
N ALA A 501 18.96 -13.13 3.74
CA ALA A 501 17.96 -13.96 4.39
C ALA A 501 18.22 -15.43 4.01
N HIS A 502 18.17 -16.32 5.00
CA HIS A 502 18.70 -17.67 4.86
C HIS A 502 17.87 -18.68 5.65
N ALA A 503 17.86 -19.92 5.16
CA ALA A 503 17.30 -21.07 5.87
C ALA A 503 18.39 -22.11 6.12
N TRP A 504 18.40 -22.70 7.31
CA TRP A 504 19.34 -23.74 7.72
C TRP A 504 18.67 -24.80 8.59
N VAL A 505 19.48 -25.75 9.08
CA VAL A 505 19.01 -26.92 9.83
C VAL A 505 19.65 -26.95 11.21
N GLU A 506 18.88 -27.37 12.20
CA GLU A 506 19.41 -27.76 13.50
C GLU A 506 18.99 -29.20 13.79
N ALA A 507 19.95 -30.05 14.15
CA ALA A 507 19.73 -31.45 14.48
C ALA A 507 20.07 -31.70 15.95
N TYR A 508 19.25 -32.49 16.62
CA TYR A 508 19.40 -32.78 18.04
C TYR A 508 20.30 -34.00 18.28
N PHE A 509 21.27 -33.86 19.19
CA PHE A 509 22.12 -34.94 19.66
C PHE A 509 22.01 -35.06 21.18
N PRO A 510 21.67 -36.25 21.73
CA PRO A 510 21.58 -36.46 23.17
C PRO A 510 22.86 -36.01 23.89
N GLY A 511 22.71 -35.36 25.05
CA GLY A 511 23.82 -34.80 25.84
C GLY A 511 24.35 -33.44 25.34
N TYR A 512 24.17 -33.10 24.06
CA TYR A 512 24.68 -31.85 23.48
C TYR A 512 23.60 -30.85 23.07
N GLY A 513 22.40 -31.31 22.72
CA GLY A 513 21.30 -30.46 22.28
C GLY A 513 21.31 -30.20 20.78
N TRP A 514 20.88 -29.00 20.37
CA TRP A 514 20.75 -28.60 18.96
C TRP A 514 22.09 -28.20 18.35
N VAL A 515 22.49 -28.87 17.28
CA VAL A 515 23.71 -28.59 16.50
C VAL A 515 23.34 -28.09 15.11
N THR A 516 23.95 -26.99 14.67
CA THR A 516 23.65 -26.32 13.39
C THR A 516 24.30 -27.01 12.19
N PHE A 517 23.55 -27.14 11.10
CA PHE A 517 23.97 -27.60 9.78
C PHE A 517 23.47 -26.66 8.69
N ASP A 518 24.29 -26.44 7.67
CA ASP A 518 23.92 -25.66 6.48
C ASP A 518 24.21 -26.46 5.20
N PRO A 519 23.18 -27.12 4.62
CA PRO A 519 23.32 -27.88 3.39
C PRO A 519 23.42 -27.01 2.14
N THR A 520 23.36 -25.68 2.25
CA THR A 520 23.33 -24.78 1.08
C THR A 520 24.73 -24.63 0.46
N PRO A 521 24.91 -24.90 -0.85
CA PRO A 521 26.19 -24.81 -1.53
C PRO A 521 26.56 -23.36 -1.91
N ARG A 522 26.79 -22.51 -0.90
CA ARG A 522 27.20 -21.11 -1.06
C ARG A 522 28.69 -20.95 -0.76
N ALA A 523 29.41 -20.24 -1.62
CA ALA A 523 30.85 -20.02 -1.46
C ALA A 523 31.18 -19.08 -0.29
N ASP A 524 30.30 -18.11 -0.01
CA ASP A 524 30.40 -17.17 1.09
C ASP A 524 29.98 -17.77 2.44
N LEU A 525 29.28 -18.92 2.43
CA LEU A 525 28.90 -19.68 3.61
C LEU A 525 29.55 -21.07 3.57
N PRO A 526 30.83 -21.19 3.97
CA PRO A 526 31.51 -22.48 4.06
C PRO A 526 30.86 -23.39 5.10
N VAL A 527 31.22 -24.67 5.08
CA VAL A 527 30.75 -25.65 6.08
C VAL A 527 31.05 -25.15 7.49
N ILE A 528 30.06 -25.23 8.37
CA ILE A 528 30.17 -24.78 9.76
C ILE A 528 31.21 -25.65 10.49
N SER A 529 32.21 -25.01 11.10
CA SER A 529 33.17 -25.73 11.96
C SER A 529 32.49 -26.13 13.26
N ARG A 530 32.42 -27.44 13.53
CA ARG A 530 31.88 -27.99 14.78
C ARG A 530 32.98 -28.39 15.76
N ASN A 531 34.18 -27.85 15.57
CA ASN A 531 35.30 -27.96 16.48
C ASN A 531 35.52 -26.59 17.14
N ALA A 532 34.99 -26.40 18.34
CA ALA A 532 35.39 -25.26 19.17
C ALA A 532 36.86 -25.45 19.56
N SER A 533 37.73 -24.54 19.15
CA SER A 533 39.14 -24.57 19.53
C SER A 533 39.25 -24.33 21.04
N LEU A 534 39.57 -25.38 21.82
CA LEU A 534 40.03 -25.30 23.21
C LEU A 534 41.47 -24.75 23.28
N GLY A 535 41.75 -23.65 22.57
CA GLY A 535 43.02 -22.94 22.72
C GLY A 535 43.09 -22.36 24.13
N SER A 536 44.21 -22.59 24.82
CA SER A 536 44.49 -22.16 26.20
C SER A 536 43.94 -20.77 26.55
N PRO A 537 43.55 -20.52 27.82
CA PRO A 537 42.97 -19.26 28.25
C PRO A 537 43.97 -18.11 28.02
N GLY A 538 43.76 -17.37 26.93
CA GLY A 538 44.35 -16.07 26.71
C GLY A 538 43.40 -15.02 27.27
N LEU A 539 43.84 -14.31 28.29
CA LEU A 539 43.11 -13.28 29.05
C LEU A 539 42.75 -12.01 28.24
N ASP A 540 42.77 -12.04 26.90
CA ASP A 540 42.71 -10.84 26.07
C ASP A 540 41.70 -10.90 24.89
N ASP A 541 40.71 -11.80 24.90
CA ASP A 541 39.56 -11.68 23.98
C ASP A 541 38.38 -10.99 24.69
N PRO A 542 38.18 -9.67 24.50
CA PRO A 542 37.13 -8.91 25.18
C PRO A 542 35.70 -9.36 24.82
N GLY A 543 35.53 -10.25 23.83
CA GLY A 543 34.22 -10.77 23.44
C GLY A 543 33.78 -12.06 24.12
N LEU A 544 34.67 -12.73 24.84
CA LEU A 544 34.38 -14.05 25.42
C LEU A 544 34.67 -14.04 26.93
N THR A 545 33.63 -13.94 27.76
CA THR A 545 33.78 -13.94 29.23
C THR A 545 33.84 -15.36 29.80
N ASP A 546 34.18 -15.45 31.10
CA ASP A 546 34.41 -16.70 31.83
C ASP A 546 33.24 -17.69 31.80
N GLU A 547 33.61 -18.92 32.15
CA GLU A 547 32.82 -20.16 32.14
C GLU A 547 31.45 -20.02 32.83
N PHE A 548 30.43 -20.62 32.24
CA PHE A 548 29.07 -20.59 32.78
C PHE A 548 28.97 -21.57 33.97
N GLU A 549 29.39 -21.15 35.16
CA GLU A 549 29.23 -21.96 36.37
C GLU A 549 27.75 -22.12 36.75
N PRO A 550 27.24 -23.34 36.95
CA PRO A 550 25.90 -23.54 37.48
C PRO A 550 25.82 -23.01 38.91
N GLY A 551 25.12 -21.89 39.11
CA GLY A 551 24.83 -21.32 40.43
C GLY A 551 25.48 -19.98 40.77
N ASN A 552 26.21 -19.35 39.84
CA ASN A 552 26.76 -18.00 40.03
C ASN A 552 26.10 -17.00 39.06
N ASP A 553 25.23 -16.13 39.58
CA ASP A 553 24.32 -15.23 38.82
C ASP A 553 25.01 -14.05 38.10
N THR A 554 26.33 -14.04 37.98
CA THR A 554 27.07 -12.91 37.39
C THR A 554 27.35 -13.11 35.90
N LEU A 555 26.29 -13.20 35.10
CA LEU A 555 26.43 -13.01 33.65
C LEU A 555 26.80 -11.56 33.33
N PRO A 556 27.63 -11.30 32.30
CA PRO A 556 27.93 -9.94 31.87
C PRO A 556 26.63 -9.19 31.58
N GLN A 557 26.43 -8.06 32.24
CA GLN A 557 25.41 -7.11 31.80
C GLN A 557 25.92 -6.46 30.51
N ALA A 558 25.11 -6.48 29.46
CA ALA A 558 25.40 -5.68 28.28
C ALA A 558 25.60 -4.21 28.74
N PRO A 559 26.63 -3.50 28.24
CA PRO A 559 26.86 -2.12 28.63
C PRO A 559 25.60 -1.31 28.40
N ARG A 560 24.99 -0.85 29.49
CA ARG A 560 23.72 -0.13 29.49
C ARG A 560 23.93 1.21 28.80
N ALA A 561 23.58 1.31 27.53
CA ALA A 561 23.17 2.59 27.00
C ALA A 561 21.90 2.98 27.75
N GLU A 562 21.91 4.08 28.49
CA GLU A 562 20.70 4.72 29.01
C GLU A 562 19.83 5.09 27.80
N GLN A 563 18.96 4.17 27.40
CA GLN A 563 17.90 4.43 26.47
C GLN A 563 16.62 4.59 27.29
N GLU A 564 16.09 5.81 27.28
CA GLU A 564 14.70 6.06 27.60
C GLU A 564 13.87 5.16 26.69
N VAL A 565 13.24 4.13 27.26
CA VAL A 565 12.13 3.44 26.61
C VAL A 565 11.12 4.54 26.28
N PRO A 566 10.82 4.83 25.00
CA PRO A 566 9.79 5.81 24.71
C PRO A 566 8.50 5.22 25.26
N GLU A 567 7.94 5.85 26.29
CA GLU A 567 6.56 5.61 26.67
C GLU A 567 5.71 5.75 25.40
N ALA A 568 4.88 4.74 25.13
CA ALA A 568 3.92 4.82 24.04
C ALA A 568 3.17 6.16 24.17
N PRO A 569 3.09 6.98 23.11
CA PRO A 569 2.57 8.32 23.25
C PRO A 569 1.14 8.26 23.81
N ASP A 570 0.96 8.84 24.99
CA ASP A 570 -0.36 9.11 25.54
C ASP A 570 -1.01 10.20 24.69
N PHE A 571 -1.93 9.77 23.82
CA PHE A 571 -2.67 10.66 22.93
C PHE A 571 -3.84 11.38 23.62
N SER A 572 -3.97 11.31 24.95
CA SER A 572 -5.11 11.89 25.66
C SER A 572 -5.02 13.41 25.92
N GLY A 573 -3.97 14.12 25.46
CA GLY A 573 -3.75 15.49 25.92
C GLY A 573 -3.09 16.53 25.01
N MET A 574 -2.96 16.35 23.68
CA MET A 574 -2.33 17.40 22.84
C MET A 574 -3.33 18.16 21.96
N THR A 575 -3.61 19.40 22.39
CA THR A 575 -4.10 20.47 21.53
C THR A 575 -3.08 20.76 20.42
N PRO A 576 -3.51 21.01 19.16
CA PRO A 576 -2.57 21.26 18.06
C PRO A 576 -1.99 22.67 18.17
N GLY A 577 -0.77 22.79 18.70
CA GLY A 577 -0.01 24.03 18.79
C GLY A 577 1.38 23.90 18.15
N ASP A 578 1.61 24.72 17.13
CA ASP A 578 2.92 25.19 16.64
C ASP A 578 3.83 24.24 15.83
N ALA A 579 3.26 23.58 14.82
CA ALA A 579 4.04 23.25 13.63
C ALA A 579 4.30 24.53 12.82
N ARG A 580 5.54 25.06 12.86
CA ARG A 580 6.01 26.13 11.96
C ARG A 580 5.75 25.73 10.51
N ARG A 581 4.71 26.31 9.90
CA ARG A 581 4.24 25.96 8.55
C ARG A 581 5.34 26.28 7.53
N PRO A 582 5.80 25.31 6.71
CA PRO A 582 6.88 25.54 5.77
C PRO A 582 6.50 26.57 4.70
N ARG A 583 7.50 27.31 4.25
CA ARG A 583 7.43 28.47 3.31
C ARG A 583 6.71 28.15 1.99
N THR A 584 6.55 26.87 1.66
CA THR A 584 5.80 26.34 0.51
C THR A 584 4.30 26.64 0.57
N TRP A 585 3.67 26.67 1.74
CA TRP A 585 2.24 26.97 1.87
C TRP A 585 1.88 28.41 1.51
N TRP A 586 2.78 29.36 1.78
CA TRP A 586 2.60 30.76 1.40
C TRP A 586 2.72 30.98 -0.11
N ALA A 587 3.59 30.23 -0.78
CA ALA A 587 3.71 30.27 -2.24
C ALA A 587 2.43 29.77 -2.93
N LEU A 588 1.80 28.73 -2.37
CA LEU A 588 0.56 28.16 -2.89
C LEU A 588 -0.66 29.07 -2.67
N ALA A 589 -0.76 29.70 -1.50
CA ALA A 589 -1.77 30.72 -1.23
C ALA A 589 -1.63 31.93 -2.18
N ALA A 590 -0.41 32.35 -2.49
CA ALA A 590 -0.16 33.44 -3.43
C ALA A 590 -0.58 33.08 -4.88
N ILE A 591 -0.30 31.86 -5.34
CA ILE A 591 -0.71 31.39 -6.66
C ILE A 591 -2.24 31.30 -6.77
N ALA A 592 -2.91 30.76 -5.74
CA ALA A 592 -4.37 30.69 -5.70
C ALA A 592 -5.02 32.09 -5.71
N ALA A 593 -4.45 33.04 -4.95
CA ALA A 593 -4.90 34.43 -4.95
C ALA A 593 -4.71 35.10 -6.32
N ALA A 594 -3.58 34.88 -6.99
CA ALA A 594 -3.32 35.39 -8.34
C ALA A 594 -4.30 34.81 -9.37
N GLY A 595 -4.59 33.51 -9.30
CA GLY A 595 -5.59 32.85 -10.15
C GLY A 595 -6.99 33.41 -9.97
N LEU A 596 -7.42 33.65 -8.72
CA LEU A 596 -8.70 34.30 -8.41
C LEU A 596 -8.76 35.75 -8.89
N ALA A 597 -7.67 36.51 -8.77
CA ALA A 597 -7.58 37.87 -9.27
C ALA A 597 -7.71 37.94 -10.80
N LEU A 598 -7.03 37.05 -11.53
CA LEU A 598 -7.13 36.94 -12.99
C LEU A 598 -8.54 36.55 -13.43
N LEU A 599 -9.18 35.61 -12.72
CA LEU A 599 -10.56 35.22 -13.00
C LEU A 599 -11.53 36.39 -12.77
N ALA A 600 -11.38 37.12 -11.66
CA ALA A 600 -12.19 38.31 -11.36
C ALA A 600 -11.98 39.40 -12.42
N ALA A 601 -10.74 39.68 -12.81
CA ALA A 601 -10.41 40.65 -13.86
C ALA A 601 -11.03 40.25 -15.21
N ARG A 602 -10.98 38.96 -15.58
CA ARG A 602 -11.64 38.44 -16.79
C ARG A 602 -13.16 38.64 -16.71
N VAL A 603 -13.79 38.26 -15.59
CA VAL A 603 -15.25 38.40 -15.42
C VAL A 603 -15.69 39.86 -15.54
N LEU A 604 -14.97 40.79 -14.89
CA LEU A 604 -15.23 42.22 -14.98
C LEU A 604 -15.01 42.73 -16.41
N GLY A 605 -13.92 42.34 -17.07
CA GLY A 605 -13.63 42.72 -18.46
C GLY A 605 -14.67 42.21 -19.47
N LEU A 606 -15.28 41.05 -19.23
CA LEU A 606 -16.41 40.59 -20.05
C LEU A 606 -17.67 41.43 -19.88
N GLN A 607 -17.91 41.97 -18.69
CA GLN A 607 -19.07 42.82 -18.43
C GLN A 607 -18.95 44.18 -19.16
N GLU A 608 -17.72 44.66 -19.36
CA GLU A 608 -17.44 45.92 -20.09
C GLU A 608 -17.64 45.82 -21.61
N ARG A 609 -17.63 44.60 -22.19
CA ARG A 609 -17.76 44.43 -23.65
C ARG A 609 -19.22 44.52 -24.08
N PHE A 610 -19.53 45.45 -24.97
CA PHE A 610 -20.80 45.50 -25.71
C PHE A 610 -20.80 44.42 -26.79
N ARG A 611 -21.92 43.70 -26.91
CA ARG A 611 -22.10 42.57 -27.83
C ARG A 611 -22.42 43.04 -29.25
N TYR A 612 -23.04 44.20 -29.38
CA TYR A 612 -23.53 44.75 -30.65
C TYR A 612 -22.78 46.01 -31.07
N ALA A 613 -22.77 46.27 -32.37
CA ALA A 613 -22.14 47.46 -32.97
C ALA A 613 -23.17 48.49 -33.46
N ASP A 614 -24.39 48.06 -33.78
CA ASP A 614 -25.46 48.94 -34.23
C ASP A 614 -26.02 49.80 -33.08
N ALA A 615 -26.39 51.04 -33.40
CA ALA A 615 -26.75 52.02 -32.38
C ALA A 615 -27.99 51.59 -31.56
N ARG A 616 -29.00 51.02 -32.22
CA ARG A 616 -30.24 50.57 -31.59
C ARG A 616 -29.99 49.47 -30.56
N SER A 617 -29.22 48.44 -30.90
CA SER A 617 -28.92 47.33 -29.98
C SER A 617 -27.96 47.74 -28.87
N VAL A 618 -27.03 48.67 -29.12
CA VAL A 618 -26.15 49.21 -28.07
C VAL A 618 -26.95 49.96 -27.00
N VAL A 619 -27.93 50.77 -27.39
CA VAL A 619 -28.81 51.49 -26.45
C VAL A 619 -29.60 50.50 -25.59
N GLN A 620 -30.19 49.47 -26.20
CA GLN A 620 -30.94 48.44 -25.47
C GLN A 620 -30.03 47.63 -24.53
N GLU A 621 -28.85 47.22 -25.00
CA GLU A 621 -27.89 46.46 -24.20
C GLU A 621 -27.35 47.29 -23.02
N ALA A 622 -27.04 48.56 -23.23
CA ALA A 622 -26.58 49.46 -22.18
C ALA A 622 -27.64 49.63 -21.08
N TRP A 623 -28.90 49.86 -21.48
CA TRP A 623 -30.00 50.02 -20.54
C TRP A 623 -30.21 48.76 -19.68
N GLU A 624 -30.26 47.58 -20.31
CA GLU A 624 -30.44 46.31 -19.58
C GLU A 624 -29.23 45.98 -18.68
N LYS A 625 -28.00 46.27 -19.14
CA LYS A 625 -26.80 46.10 -18.33
C LYS A 625 -26.79 47.01 -17.11
N THR A 626 -27.14 48.28 -17.29
CA THR A 626 -27.20 49.25 -16.19
C THR A 626 -28.29 48.87 -15.20
N ALA A 627 -29.48 48.50 -15.65
CA ALA A 627 -30.57 48.04 -14.79
C ALA A 627 -30.22 46.76 -14.02
N TRP A 628 -29.53 45.81 -14.67
CA TRP A 628 -29.02 44.60 -14.02
C TRP A 628 -28.02 44.94 -12.91
N LEU A 629 -27.10 45.87 -13.17
CA LEU A 629 -26.11 46.29 -12.19
C LEU A 629 -26.76 47.00 -11.00
N LEU A 630 -27.62 48.00 -11.26
CA LEU A 630 -28.38 48.71 -10.24
C LEU A 630 -29.26 47.76 -9.40
N GLY A 631 -29.82 46.72 -10.02
CA GLY A 631 -30.54 45.66 -9.32
C GLY A 631 -29.72 44.91 -8.26
N ARG A 632 -28.40 44.79 -8.44
CA ARG A 632 -27.49 44.20 -7.42
C ARG A 632 -27.35 45.08 -6.18
N PHE A 633 -27.75 46.35 -6.26
CA PHE A 633 -27.75 47.30 -5.16
C PHE A 633 -29.15 47.57 -4.61
N GLY A 634 -30.18 46.85 -5.09
CA GLY A 634 -31.56 47.03 -4.65
C GLY A 634 -32.36 48.04 -5.48
N LEU A 635 -31.73 48.64 -6.49
CA LEU A 635 -32.36 49.61 -7.41
C LEU A 635 -32.80 48.92 -8.71
N GLY A 636 -33.35 47.71 -8.60
CA GLY A 636 -33.79 46.93 -9.75
C GLY A 636 -35.14 47.42 -10.27
N ARG A 637 -35.32 47.40 -11.59
CA ARG A 637 -36.60 47.74 -12.21
C ARG A 637 -37.69 46.73 -11.82
N GLN A 638 -38.81 47.23 -11.31
CA GLN A 638 -39.97 46.41 -11.00
C GLN A 638 -40.74 46.05 -12.27
N PRO A 639 -41.45 44.90 -12.31
CA PRO A 639 -42.15 44.44 -13.52
C PRO A 639 -43.18 45.42 -14.08
N TYR A 640 -43.77 46.25 -13.22
CA TYR A 640 -44.81 47.22 -13.57
C TYR A 640 -44.27 48.60 -13.98
N GLN A 641 -42.97 48.85 -13.86
CA GLN A 641 -42.39 50.18 -14.14
C GLN A 641 -42.02 50.35 -15.61
N THR A 642 -42.50 51.45 -16.19
CA THR A 642 -42.03 51.97 -17.47
C THR A 642 -40.57 52.42 -17.38
N PRO A 643 -39.84 52.55 -18.51
CA PRO A 643 -38.46 53.02 -18.49
C PRO A 643 -38.29 54.40 -17.84
N LEU A 644 -39.25 55.31 -18.04
CA LEU A 644 -39.23 56.66 -17.46
C LEU A 644 -39.50 56.62 -15.95
N GLU A 645 -40.48 55.85 -15.48
CA GLU A 645 -40.73 55.68 -14.04
C GLU A 645 -39.53 55.03 -13.33
N TYR A 646 -38.87 54.07 -13.98
CA TYR A 646 -37.65 53.48 -13.45
C TYR A 646 -36.50 54.50 -13.41
N ALA A 647 -36.37 55.36 -14.42
CA ALA A 647 -35.37 56.43 -14.40
C ALA A 647 -35.61 57.43 -13.28
N GLU A 648 -36.87 57.80 -12.97
CA GLU A 648 -37.17 58.65 -11.82
C GLU A 648 -36.83 57.97 -10.50
N GLN A 649 -37.09 56.66 -10.37
CA GLN A 649 -36.64 55.90 -9.19
C GLN A 649 -35.11 55.93 -9.05
N VAL A 650 -34.38 55.74 -10.14
CA VAL A 650 -32.90 55.81 -10.13
C VAL A 650 -32.43 57.23 -9.80
N ALA A 651 -33.06 58.26 -10.36
CA ALA A 651 -32.76 59.66 -10.08
C ALA A 651 -32.99 60.05 -8.62
N ALA A 652 -34.06 59.52 -8.01
CA ALA A 652 -34.35 59.74 -6.59
C ALA A 652 -33.34 59.04 -5.67
N ALA A 653 -32.88 57.84 -6.04
CA ALA A 653 -31.93 57.07 -5.24
C ALA A 653 -30.46 57.49 -5.45
N LEU A 654 -30.11 57.92 -6.66
CA LEU A 654 -28.77 58.38 -7.04
C LEU A 654 -28.89 59.71 -7.80
N PRO A 655 -29.00 60.84 -7.09
CA PRO A 655 -29.22 62.16 -7.72
C PRO A 655 -28.16 62.54 -8.76
N SER A 656 -26.92 62.08 -8.58
CA SER A 656 -25.80 62.27 -9.51
C SER A 656 -25.98 61.61 -10.88
N LEU A 657 -26.92 60.68 -11.02
CA LEU A 657 -27.28 60.02 -12.29
C LEU A 657 -28.63 60.49 -12.84
N GLY A 658 -29.33 61.42 -12.18
CA GLY A 658 -30.73 61.69 -12.47
C GLY A 658 -30.97 62.22 -13.88
N GLN A 659 -30.10 63.10 -14.39
CA GLN A 659 -30.22 63.63 -15.75
C GLN A 659 -29.91 62.54 -16.80
N GLU A 660 -28.82 61.80 -16.61
CA GLU A 660 -28.38 60.74 -17.51
C GLU A 660 -29.35 59.56 -17.52
N ALA A 661 -29.98 59.23 -16.39
CA ALA A 661 -30.98 58.17 -16.30
C ALA A 661 -32.25 58.52 -17.08
N ARG A 662 -32.76 59.76 -16.96
CA ARG A 662 -33.90 60.23 -17.75
C ARG A 662 -33.60 60.24 -19.25
N GLN A 663 -32.42 60.74 -19.63
CA GLN A 663 -32.00 60.75 -21.02
C GLN A 663 -31.83 59.33 -21.59
N ALA A 664 -31.22 58.42 -20.83
CA ALA A 664 -31.07 57.03 -21.24
C ALA A 664 -32.42 56.30 -21.35
N ALA A 665 -33.39 56.62 -20.50
CA ALA A 665 -34.75 56.09 -20.60
C ALA A 665 -35.48 56.59 -21.86
N ALA A 666 -35.32 57.87 -22.20
CA ALA A 666 -35.87 58.44 -23.44
C ALA A 666 -35.22 57.78 -24.67
N ASP A 667 -33.88 57.69 -24.70
CA ASP A 667 -33.13 57.05 -25.78
C ASP A 667 -33.50 55.56 -25.92
N TYR A 668 -33.67 54.85 -24.81
CA TYR A 668 -34.14 53.45 -24.79
C TYR A 668 -35.56 53.32 -25.30
N THR A 669 -36.47 54.19 -24.87
CA THR A 669 -37.89 54.16 -25.27
C THR A 669 -38.01 54.40 -26.77
N ALA A 670 -37.29 55.39 -27.31
CA ALA A 670 -37.23 55.66 -28.74
C ALA A 670 -36.64 54.46 -29.52
N ALA A 671 -35.54 53.88 -29.06
CA ALA A 671 -34.88 52.75 -29.72
C ALA A 671 -35.68 51.43 -29.66
N ARG A 672 -36.48 51.22 -28.62
CA ARG A 672 -37.23 49.98 -28.37
C ARG A 672 -38.64 49.99 -28.95
N TYR A 673 -39.33 51.13 -28.87
CA TYR A 673 -40.74 51.27 -29.24
C TYR A 673 -40.99 52.18 -30.45
N GLY A 674 -39.96 52.84 -30.98
CA GLY A 674 -40.03 53.57 -32.25
C GLY A 674 -40.13 52.63 -33.46
N PRO A 675 -40.59 53.13 -34.63
CA PRO A 675 -40.69 52.35 -35.85
C PRO A 675 -39.41 51.57 -36.18
N PRO A 676 -39.50 50.33 -36.69
CA PRO A 676 -38.32 49.48 -36.94
C PRO A 676 -37.33 50.08 -37.93
N ASP A 677 -37.84 50.84 -38.91
CA ASP A 677 -37.07 51.40 -40.03
C ASP A 677 -36.44 52.77 -39.71
N ASP A 678 -36.80 53.39 -38.57
CA ASP A 678 -36.22 54.67 -38.18
C ASP A 678 -34.76 54.49 -37.74
N PRO A 679 -33.81 55.26 -38.32
CA PRO A 679 -32.42 55.19 -37.92
C PRO A 679 -32.25 55.77 -36.51
N VAL A 680 -31.66 54.98 -35.61
CA VAL A 680 -31.27 55.47 -34.27
C VAL A 680 -29.94 56.21 -34.41
N PRO A 681 -29.84 57.50 -34.03
CA PRO A 681 -28.61 58.26 -34.13
C PRO A 681 -27.47 57.61 -33.35
N ALA A 682 -26.25 57.62 -33.91
CA ALA A 682 -25.06 57.05 -33.27
C ALA A 682 -24.76 57.69 -31.90
N GLU A 683 -25.16 58.95 -31.71
CA GLU A 683 -25.05 59.66 -30.43
C GLU A 683 -25.82 58.97 -29.29
N HIS A 684 -26.96 58.34 -29.58
CA HIS A 684 -27.74 57.63 -28.56
C HIS A 684 -26.93 56.46 -27.99
N ALA A 685 -26.19 55.74 -28.85
CA ALA A 685 -25.32 54.66 -28.44
C ALA A 685 -24.11 55.16 -27.63
N GLN A 686 -23.56 56.33 -27.98
CA GLN A 686 -22.48 56.96 -27.21
C GLN A 686 -22.97 57.36 -25.81
N ARG A 687 -24.12 58.04 -25.70
CA ARG A 687 -24.74 58.41 -24.43
C ARG A 687 -25.10 57.20 -23.58
N ALA A 688 -25.61 56.13 -24.18
CA ALA A 688 -25.95 54.91 -23.46
C ALA A 688 -24.70 54.21 -22.89
N ARG A 689 -23.57 54.20 -23.63
CA ARG A 689 -22.28 53.72 -23.10
C ARG A 689 -21.75 54.61 -21.98
N ALA A 690 -21.90 55.94 -22.11
CA ALA A 690 -21.52 56.88 -21.05
C ALA A 690 -22.37 56.65 -19.79
N PHE A 691 -23.68 56.44 -19.93
CA PHE A 691 -24.57 56.11 -18.82
C PHE A 691 -24.14 54.84 -18.08
N TRP A 692 -23.76 53.78 -18.81
CA TRP A 692 -23.18 52.58 -18.19
C TRP A 692 -21.90 52.87 -17.38
N GLN A 693 -21.01 53.73 -17.88
CA GLN A 693 -19.79 54.10 -17.15
C GLN A 693 -20.13 54.92 -15.90
N ARG A 694 -20.97 55.95 -16.05
CA ARG A 694 -21.40 56.83 -14.95
C ARG A 694 -22.14 56.06 -13.86
N ALA A 695 -22.99 55.11 -14.22
CA ALA A 695 -23.69 54.27 -13.25
C ALA A 695 -22.73 53.45 -12.38
N LYS A 696 -21.60 53.00 -12.93
CA LYS A 696 -20.56 52.30 -12.15
C LYS A 696 -19.81 53.24 -11.22
N GLU A 697 -19.49 54.44 -11.69
CA GLU A 697 -18.82 55.48 -10.90
C GLU A 697 -19.69 55.86 -9.69
N ALA A 698 -20.96 56.23 -9.94
CA ALA A 698 -21.89 56.60 -8.87
C ALA A 698 -22.11 55.46 -7.85
N LEU A 699 -22.20 54.20 -8.30
CA LEU A 699 -22.30 53.07 -7.37
C LEU A 699 -21.02 52.82 -6.56
N ALA A 700 -19.85 53.10 -7.13
CA ALA A 700 -18.57 52.97 -6.44
C ALA A 700 -18.35 54.11 -5.42
N GLU A 701 -18.81 55.32 -5.73
CA GLU A 701 -18.80 56.48 -4.85
C GLU A 701 -19.76 56.30 -3.67
N GLU A 702 -21.03 55.94 -3.95
CA GLU A 702 -22.09 55.82 -2.93
C GLU A 702 -21.85 54.67 -1.95
N TYR A 703 -21.46 53.49 -2.45
CA TYR A 703 -21.32 52.28 -1.61
C TYR A 703 -19.88 51.92 -1.25
N GLY A 704 -18.90 52.63 -1.82
CA GLY A 704 -17.47 52.32 -1.69
C GLY A 704 -17.01 51.15 -2.57
N TRP A 705 -15.77 51.25 -3.07
CA TRP A 705 -15.20 50.31 -4.06
C TRP A 705 -15.23 48.83 -3.64
N ARG A 706 -15.09 48.53 -2.33
CA ARG A 706 -15.12 47.16 -1.79
C ARG A 706 -16.50 46.53 -1.89
N VAL A 707 -17.55 47.26 -1.50
CA VAL A 707 -18.94 46.80 -1.57
C VAL A 707 -19.38 46.69 -3.02
N TYR A 708 -18.97 47.67 -3.83
CA TYR A 708 -19.22 47.68 -5.26
C TYR A 708 -18.69 46.42 -5.95
N LEU A 709 -17.40 46.09 -5.79
CA LEU A 709 -16.80 44.89 -6.39
C LEU A 709 -17.47 43.60 -5.90
N ARG A 710 -17.75 43.49 -4.59
CA ARG A 710 -18.39 42.32 -4.00
C ARG A 710 -19.79 42.08 -4.58
N ARG A 711 -20.63 43.12 -4.65
CA ARG A 711 -22.01 43.00 -5.18
C ARG A 711 -22.03 42.77 -6.70
N ARG A 712 -21.08 43.37 -7.42
CA ARG A 712 -20.89 43.18 -8.86
C ARG A 712 -20.46 41.75 -9.22
N LEU A 713 -19.61 41.11 -8.40
CA LEU A 713 -19.09 39.75 -8.64
C LEU A 713 -19.98 38.64 -8.05
N VAL A 714 -20.38 38.74 -6.78
CA VAL A 714 -20.96 37.60 -6.03
C VAL A 714 -22.50 37.56 -6.09
N GLY A 715 -23.15 38.71 -6.31
CA GLY A 715 -24.60 38.81 -6.45
C GLY A 715 -25.39 38.55 -5.18
N ARG A 716 -26.31 39.46 -4.86
CA ARG A 716 -27.38 39.19 -3.90
C ARG A 716 -28.49 38.47 -4.67
N ARG A 717 -28.79 37.19 -4.36
CA ARG A 717 -30.12 36.66 -4.68
C ARG A 717 -31.08 37.48 -3.85
N GLY A 718 -32.02 38.17 -4.52
CA GLY A 718 -32.97 39.04 -3.86
C GLY A 718 -33.66 38.30 -2.72
N GLY A 719 -33.57 38.87 -1.52
CA GLY A 719 -34.66 38.69 -0.56
C GLY A 719 -35.91 39.23 -1.25
N ARG A 720 -36.95 38.41 -1.32
CA ARG A 720 -38.31 38.95 -1.38
C ARG A 720 -38.51 39.82 -0.13
N PRO A 721 -39.31 40.88 -0.23
CA PRO A 721 -39.40 41.93 0.79
C PRO A 721 -39.61 41.38 2.21
#